data_AF-A0A8K1CJ37-F1
#
_entry.id   AF-A0A8K1CJ37-F1
#
_cell.length_a   1.000
_cell.length_b   1.000
_cell.length_c   1.000
_cell.angle_alpha   90.00
_cell.angle_beta   90.00
_cell.angle_gamma   90.00
#
_symmetry.space_group_name_H-M   'P 1'
#
loop_
_entity.id
_entity.type
_entity.pdbx_description
1 polymer ?
#
loop_
_entity_poly.entity_id
_entity_poly.type
_entity_poly.pdbx_seq_one_letter_code
_entity_poly.pdbx_strand_id
1 'polypeptide(L)'
;MLPRRQQSATRGRLPHAQSTFTVRRAILLALALVFVLAVYLNFQFLTNARLESSSSSHSSPLKPKTKSDYMHQSKQQNGKKTSAQQKALSEQLAYESRAVQHIVFTSGCADADFVHSEVLAHSARASGFAKRISHLVYGCSVPVIEDWIRRKNPKNDVETMGFPAITSETTMFGEGQLNTTIHPLVVHQWFKQELNRNVLKDDDFVMIVESDAVFTKNVDIWNLFREVDDIQDPRWFGQDAAWYWPKRSPIPQEQIERAVPAKSKALHVTEWREFAATGPYVVEVALLREVLPTVVDIWDKLDVTKRYMAFPLAGAHHAVPIGISGVLSVHNYPSRYENWDFVDDIKHNPCNESAGKDVELESYPITIRPQNFTLPQWIDGNEWNFFNQQIPPQFLQCDAWLMREPSGFLWYLASHTNGYERVPTILRRRHLMSVCMAVHAYNRAAVAYKQQKCEFGYNENKKIPMEFEKPTWGAAVAHDKETVMDVQTPVRYGEYKTKSVAKHLATALPGHLESDGMHFVFVTACDAAAHWQSDVLASSFQHVKQRGALTRIVTGCSPSELREVVERSSIAYPFLHVFATKNYATQTSGDAYAALNRPFGVRDWLRGANPPVNEDLVVLLDADFVFLRSIAVNANYRVTRAKDVDSQNHKEHSEVILGLRQYKRFFVYEGSRSLNTITDTVKQGQAIGQLRATQYKSVGFDAASGPNTQLCPECQRVTGEDALEYYAVGAPYVLTRTDLGTLVDDYVSLSVKRRGLDQQLALAEPIGLSLAASKHNVQFTAFANLAVFGQDSDEYWGFVDLVKQNPCSKSPVPSVIGESPLFLQGSGLYRATDKHGVEWMYSHGLMPDNLFTCDAWLLATPPPSLWTAAKKAEDMKKLRDVYGLCTSIKVMNQAIVAQRERLCPNGFNQNRKLRLVSPRPVADLHVGAVHERWEIAAKEIVREDKK
;
A
#
# COMPACT_ATOMS: atom_id res chain seq x y z
N MET A 1 13.28 -10.14 42.24
CA MET A 1 14.17 -9.37 43.13
C MET A 1 15.58 -9.48 42.58
N LEU A 2 16.06 -8.45 41.89
CA LEU A 2 17.41 -8.38 41.31
C LEU A 2 18.24 -7.38 42.13
N PRO A 3 19.56 -7.59 42.30
CA PRO A 3 20.41 -6.65 43.04
C PRO A 3 20.43 -5.30 42.31
N ARG A 4 20.31 -4.20 43.06
CA ARG A 4 20.50 -2.84 42.54
C ARG A 4 21.82 -2.76 41.76
N ARG A 5 21.81 -2.07 40.61
CA ARG A 5 23.00 -1.65 39.85
C ARG A 5 24.08 -1.25 40.85
N GLN A 6 25.22 -1.95 40.88
CA GLN A 6 26.29 -1.62 41.81
C GLN A 6 26.82 -0.24 41.45
N GLN A 7 26.62 0.74 42.33
CA GLN A 7 27.28 2.03 42.24
C GLN A 7 28.80 1.81 42.24
N SER A 8 29.52 2.55 41.39
CA SER A 8 30.99 2.54 41.30
C SER A 8 31.61 2.57 42.70
N ALA A 9 32.56 1.69 42.94
CA ALA A 9 33.22 1.58 44.23
C ALA A 9 34.03 2.85 44.52
N THR A 10 33.66 3.53 45.62
CA THR A 10 34.46 4.47 46.43
C THR A 10 34.82 5.85 45.84
N ARG A 11 34.03 6.87 46.23
CA ARG A 11 34.55 8.11 46.83
C ARG A 11 33.86 8.33 48.19
N GLY A 12 34.66 8.34 49.25
CA GLY A 12 34.21 8.27 50.64
C GLY A 12 33.26 9.41 51.05
N ARG A 13 32.09 9.05 51.58
CA ARG A 13 31.28 9.94 52.41
C ARG A 13 31.68 9.76 53.88
N LEU A 14 32.01 10.87 54.53
CA LEU A 14 32.24 10.98 55.98
C LEU A 14 31.08 10.35 56.79
N PRO A 15 31.34 9.68 57.93
CA PRO A 15 30.30 9.06 58.71
C PRO A 15 29.51 10.11 59.48
N HIS A 16 28.21 10.23 59.19
CA HIS A 16 27.28 10.96 60.04
C HIS A 16 26.88 10.11 61.26
N ALA A 17 26.89 10.77 62.40
CA ALA A 17 26.72 10.25 63.74
C ALA A 17 25.47 9.38 63.94
N GLN A 18 25.65 8.28 64.66
CA GLN A 18 24.56 7.53 65.28
C GLN A 18 23.80 8.44 66.26
N SER A 19 22.53 8.74 66.00
CA SER A 19 21.67 9.44 66.95
C SER A 19 20.88 8.43 67.81
N THR A 20 21.09 8.48 69.12
CA THR A 20 20.34 7.72 70.12
C THR A 20 18.86 8.13 70.16
N PHE A 21 17.98 7.13 70.25
CA PHE A 21 16.54 7.28 70.35
C PHE A 21 16.17 7.76 71.77
N THR A 22 15.53 8.92 71.91
CA THR A 22 15.12 9.47 73.22
C THR A 22 13.60 9.40 73.42
N VAL A 23 13.19 9.23 74.68
CA VAL A 23 11.80 9.11 75.18
C VAL A 23 10.86 10.21 74.65
N ARG A 24 11.40 11.38 74.30
CA ARG A 24 10.67 12.51 73.72
C ARG A 24 10.08 12.22 72.33
N ARG A 25 10.74 11.39 71.51
CA ARG A 25 10.22 10.97 70.18
C ARG A 25 9.10 9.94 70.29
N ALA A 26 9.08 9.11 71.34
CA ALA A 26 8.00 8.16 71.59
C ALA A 26 6.69 8.87 71.98
N ILE A 27 6.77 9.94 72.79
CA ILE A 27 5.61 10.74 73.18
C ILE A 27 5.01 11.50 71.97
N LEU A 28 5.85 12.02 71.08
CA LEU A 28 5.40 12.70 69.86
C LEU A 28 4.74 11.73 68.86
N LEU A 29 5.22 10.49 68.76
CA LEU A 29 4.59 9.43 67.96
C LEU A 29 3.23 9.01 68.54
N ALA A 30 3.10 8.91 69.87
CA ALA A 30 1.83 8.59 70.52
C ALA A 30 0.78 9.70 70.31
N LEU A 31 1.17 10.97 70.41
CA LEU A 31 0.28 12.11 70.14
C LEU A 31 -0.15 12.19 68.66
N ALA A 32 0.76 11.88 67.73
CA ALA A 32 0.43 11.84 66.31
C ALA A 32 -0.57 10.72 65.98
N LEU A 33 -0.45 9.56 66.62
CA LEU A 33 -1.39 8.45 66.47
C LEU A 33 -2.79 8.79 67.01
N VAL A 34 -2.87 9.48 68.15
CA VAL A 34 -4.16 9.95 68.71
C VAL A 34 -4.82 10.97 67.79
N PHE A 35 -4.04 11.87 67.17
CA PHE A 35 -4.56 12.85 66.21
C PHE A 35 -5.10 12.19 64.94
N VAL A 36 -4.40 11.20 64.39
CA VAL A 36 -4.86 10.44 63.21
C VAL A 36 -6.14 9.66 63.53
N LEU A 37 -6.27 9.10 64.74
CA LEU A 37 -7.48 8.39 65.17
C LEU A 37 -8.68 9.33 65.30
N ALA A 38 -8.47 10.55 65.81
CA ALA A 38 -9.51 11.57 65.96
C ALA A 38 -10.00 12.12 64.60
N VAL A 39 -9.10 12.27 63.63
CA VAL A 39 -9.45 12.67 62.25
C VAL A 39 -10.19 11.55 61.52
N TYR A 40 -9.78 10.29 61.70
CA TYR A 40 -10.43 9.13 61.08
C TYR A 40 -11.87 8.92 61.59
N LEU A 41 -12.12 9.11 62.89
CA LEU A 41 -13.46 8.99 63.48
C LEU A 41 -14.40 10.14 63.04
N ASN A 42 -13.88 11.34 62.79
CA ASN A 42 -14.68 12.46 62.25
C ASN A 42 -15.00 12.32 60.76
N PHE A 43 -14.16 11.62 59.98
CA PHE A 43 -14.37 11.46 58.53
C PHE A 43 -15.45 10.43 58.18
N GLN A 44 -15.75 9.47 59.07
CA GLN A 44 -16.84 8.50 58.88
C GLN A 44 -18.25 9.06 59.17
N PHE A 45 -18.38 10.24 59.78
CA PHE A 45 -19.68 10.83 60.10
C PHE A 45 -20.25 11.73 58.98
N LEU A 46 -19.44 12.09 57.97
CA LEU A 46 -19.79 13.10 56.95
C LEU A 46 -20.07 12.54 55.55
N THR A 47 -19.99 11.22 55.31
CA THR A 47 -20.16 10.62 53.97
C THR A 47 -21.51 9.94 53.74
N ASN A 48 -22.48 10.07 54.66
CA ASN A 48 -23.87 9.63 54.44
C ASN A 48 -24.84 10.82 54.40
N ALA A 49 -24.80 11.61 53.31
CA ALA A 49 -25.92 12.46 52.92
C ALA A 49 -25.85 12.92 51.45
N ARG A 50 -26.84 12.45 50.67
CA ARG A 50 -27.51 13.08 49.51
C ARG A 50 -26.94 12.94 48.08
N LEU A 51 -27.69 12.07 47.38
CA LEU A 51 -28.20 12.10 46.00
C LEU A 51 -28.51 13.48 45.36
N GLU A 52 -28.41 13.47 44.02
CA GLU A 52 -29.39 13.92 42.98
C GLU A 52 -29.10 15.11 42.02
N SER A 53 -29.30 14.78 40.72
CA SER A 53 -29.79 15.59 39.56
C SER A 53 -28.83 16.51 38.78
N SER A 54 -28.52 16.18 37.51
CA SER A 54 -29.07 16.76 36.24
C SER A 54 -28.08 17.77 35.61
N SER A 55 -27.95 18.06 34.30
CA SER A 55 -28.39 17.54 32.99
C SER A 55 -27.70 18.42 31.91
N SER A 56 -27.63 17.94 30.64
CA SER A 56 -27.43 18.72 29.38
C SER A 56 -26.04 19.35 29.11
N SER A 57 -25.51 19.54 27.89
CA SER A 57 -25.85 19.20 26.50
C SER A 57 -24.71 19.70 25.59
N HIS A 58 -24.57 19.08 24.41
CA HIS A 58 -24.04 19.63 23.14
C HIS A 58 -22.53 19.67 22.83
N SER A 59 -22.31 19.58 21.52
CA SER A 59 -21.20 18.93 20.82
C SER A 59 -20.60 19.83 19.73
N SER A 60 -19.30 19.62 19.50
CA SER A 60 -18.54 19.85 18.24
C SER A 60 -18.05 21.28 17.92
N PRO A 61 -17.08 21.45 17.00
CA PRO A 61 -15.77 20.78 16.85
C PRO A 61 -14.63 21.81 16.69
N LEU A 62 -13.41 21.54 17.20
CA LEU A 62 -12.26 22.45 17.02
C LEU A 62 -11.22 21.91 16.03
N LYS A 63 -11.05 22.68 14.95
CA LYS A 63 -9.98 22.68 13.95
C LYS A 63 -8.60 22.98 14.58
N PRO A 64 -7.48 22.66 13.87
CA PRO A 64 -6.14 22.68 14.44
C PRO A 64 -5.63 24.11 14.63
N LYS A 65 -5.05 24.39 15.81
CA LYS A 65 -4.46 25.70 16.14
C LYS A 65 -3.08 25.88 15.53
N THR A 66 -2.89 27.01 14.86
CA THR A 66 -1.64 27.54 14.32
C THR A 66 -0.81 28.24 15.41
N LYS A 67 0.50 28.34 15.17
CA LYS A 67 1.59 28.77 16.07
C LYS A 67 1.57 30.25 16.56
N SER A 68 0.45 30.97 16.46
CA SER A 68 0.42 32.44 16.68
C SER A 68 -0.27 32.93 17.96
N ASP A 69 -0.90 32.07 18.77
CA ASP A 69 -1.65 32.52 19.96
C ASP A 69 -0.86 32.48 21.28
N TYR A 70 0.43 32.12 21.27
CA TYR A 70 1.26 32.06 22.49
C TYR A 70 1.85 33.40 22.94
N MET A 71 1.59 34.50 22.23
CA MET A 71 2.21 35.81 22.50
C MET A 71 1.24 36.88 23.03
N HIS A 72 0.13 36.50 23.68
CA HIS A 72 -0.75 37.46 24.38
C HIS A 72 -1.30 36.99 25.74
N GLN A 73 -0.56 36.14 26.47
CA GLN A 73 -0.85 35.83 27.88
C GLN A 73 0.39 35.90 28.79
N SER A 74 1.34 36.80 28.53
CA SER A 74 2.49 37.06 29.43
C SER A 74 2.41 38.37 30.21
N LYS A 75 1.28 39.10 30.15
CA LYS A 75 1.08 40.33 30.93
C LYS A 75 -0.22 40.27 31.73
N GLN A 76 -0.25 39.43 32.76
CA GLN A 76 -0.97 39.63 34.03
C GLN A 76 -1.01 38.29 34.78
N GLN A 77 0.04 38.02 35.54
CA GLN A 77 -0.03 37.27 36.81
C GLN A 77 1.34 37.38 37.50
N ASN A 78 1.49 38.44 38.29
CA ASN A 78 2.49 38.49 39.35
C ASN A 78 2.05 37.47 40.42
N GLY A 79 2.61 36.26 40.34
CA GLY A 79 2.46 35.21 41.34
C GLY A 79 3.73 34.38 41.33
N LYS A 80 4.45 34.38 42.46
CA LYS A 80 5.74 33.70 42.70
C LYS A 80 5.82 32.33 42.00
N LYS A 81 6.52 32.25 40.87
CA LYS A 81 7.05 30.97 40.38
C LYS A 81 8.08 30.49 41.41
N THR A 82 7.87 29.30 41.97
CA THR A 82 8.77 28.68 42.95
C THR A 82 10.19 28.54 42.36
N SER A 83 11.22 28.81 43.15
CA SER A 83 12.62 28.80 42.69
C SER A 83 13.05 27.48 42.02
N ALA A 84 12.36 26.37 42.32
CA ALA A 84 12.56 25.08 41.69
C ALA A 84 12.14 25.04 40.21
N GLN A 85 11.05 25.70 39.82
CA GLN A 85 10.60 25.75 38.42
C GLN A 85 11.46 26.69 37.58
N GLN A 86 11.94 27.79 38.17
CA GLN A 86 12.92 28.67 37.53
C GLN A 86 14.28 27.98 37.37
N LYS A 87 14.71 27.20 38.37
CA LYS A 87 15.94 26.41 38.31
C LYS A 87 15.85 25.30 37.26
N ALA A 88 14.77 24.54 37.24
CA ALA A 88 14.53 23.49 36.23
C ALA A 88 14.46 24.06 34.81
N LEU A 89 13.79 25.21 34.61
CA LEU A 89 13.74 25.89 33.31
C LEU A 89 15.10 26.48 32.91
N SER A 90 15.87 27.03 33.86
CA SER A 90 17.23 27.53 33.59
C SER A 90 18.23 26.41 33.32
N GLU A 91 18.08 25.26 33.98
CA GLU A 91 18.87 24.05 33.71
C GLU A 91 18.50 23.53 32.32
N GLN A 92 17.21 23.37 32.00
CA GLN A 92 16.74 22.96 30.67
C GLN A 92 17.27 23.88 29.55
N LEU A 93 17.21 25.22 29.73
CA LEU A 93 17.74 26.20 28.77
C LEU A 93 19.29 26.20 28.69
N ALA A 94 20.00 25.86 29.76
CA ALA A 94 21.46 25.70 29.77
C ALA A 94 21.92 24.37 29.13
N TYR A 95 21.05 23.36 29.10
CA TYR A 95 21.29 22.08 28.41
C TYR A 95 20.88 22.11 26.93
N GLU A 96 19.93 22.98 26.53
CA GLU A 96 19.57 23.19 25.11
C GLU A 96 20.76 23.65 24.23
N SER A 97 21.81 24.24 24.81
CA SER A 97 23.04 24.56 24.08
C SER A 97 23.93 23.35 23.82
N ARG A 98 23.79 22.25 24.59
CA ARG A 98 24.61 21.03 24.51
C ARG A 98 23.91 19.93 23.69
N ALA A 99 23.35 20.26 22.54
CA ALA A 99 22.62 19.29 21.72
C ALA A 99 23.56 18.44 20.84
N VAL A 100 23.08 17.26 20.42
CA VAL A 100 23.73 16.49 19.36
C VAL A 100 23.53 17.24 18.03
N GLN A 101 24.61 17.81 17.48
CA GLN A 101 24.55 18.57 16.22
C GLN A 101 24.76 17.68 15.00
N HIS A 102 25.36 16.51 15.17
CA HIS A 102 25.74 15.65 14.04
C HIS A 102 25.58 14.17 14.40
N ILE A 103 24.88 13.42 13.53
CA ILE A 103 24.90 11.96 13.52
C ILE A 103 25.82 11.48 12.40
N VAL A 104 26.80 10.65 12.74
CA VAL A 104 27.75 10.10 11.77
C VAL A 104 27.77 8.57 11.85
N PHE A 105 27.75 7.93 10.68
CA PHE A 105 27.83 6.48 10.58
C PHE A 105 28.68 6.06 9.39
N THR A 106 29.27 4.85 9.48
CA THR A 106 30.20 4.33 8.47
C THR A 106 29.65 3.04 7.86
N SER A 107 29.88 2.81 6.56
CA SER A 107 29.56 1.53 5.92
C SER A 107 30.52 1.18 4.79
N GLY A 108 30.53 -0.11 4.41
CA GLY A 108 31.21 -0.58 3.20
C GLY A 108 30.40 -0.36 1.93
N CYS A 109 30.72 -1.16 0.89
CA CYS A 109 30.11 -1.14 -0.45
C CYS A 109 28.97 -2.14 -0.66
N ALA A 110 28.57 -2.93 0.34
CA ALA A 110 27.58 -3.97 0.11
C ALA A 110 26.21 -3.35 -0.22
N ASP A 111 25.41 -3.99 -1.08
CA ASP A 111 24.08 -3.46 -1.41
C ASP A 111 23.17 -3.38 -0.18
N ALA A 112 23.31 -4.32 0.77
CA ALA A 112 22.61 -4.29 2.05
C ALA A 112 22.99 -3.06 2.89
N ASP A 113 24.24 -2.62 2.86
CA ASP A 113 24.71 -1.41 3.56
C ASP A 113 24.00 -0.15 3.02
N PHE A 114 23.72 -0.11 1.71
CA PHE A 114 22.94 0.98 1.13
C PHE A 114 21.51 0.99 1.71
N VAL A 115 20.85 -0.17 1.81
CA VAL A 115 19.52 -0.26 2.41
C VAL A 115 19.53 0.17 3.86
N HIS A 116 20.49 -0.32 4.67
CA HIS A 116 20.64 0.06 6.07
C HIS A 116 20.85 1.56 6.23
N SER A 117 21.68 2.17 5.38
CA SER A 117 21.93 3.61 5.40
C SER A 117 20.69 4.47 5.13
N GLU A 118 19.77 4.01 4.26
CA GLU A 118 18.50 4.70 4.02
C GLU A 118 17.53 4.55 5.19
N VAL A 119 17.51 3.38 5.82
CA VAL A 119 16.64 3.08 6.96
C VAL A 119 17.07 3.85 8.20
N LEU A 120 18.37 3.91 8.47
CA LEU A 120 18.95 4.72 9.54
C LEU A 120 18.59 6.20 9.36
N ALA A 121 18.88 6.75 8.18
CA ALA A 121 18.61 8.16 7.91
C ALA A 121 17.10 8.48 7.98
N HIS A 122 16.26 7.62 7.40
CA HIS A 122 14.81 7.80 7.43
C HIS A 122 14.26 7.74 8.86
N SER A 123 14.66 6.74 9.64
CA SER A 123 14.20 6.58 11.03
C SER A 123 14.69 7.71 11.93
N ALA A 124 15.91 8.22 11.74
CA ALA A 124 16.43 9.38 12.47
C ALA A 124 15.56 10.63 12.22
N ARG A 125 15.26 10.91 10.96
CA ARG A 125 14.39 12.03 10.55
C ARG A 125 12.97 11.85 11.04
N ALA A 126 12.39 10.66 10.91
CA ALA A 126 11.05 10.33 11.38
C ALA A 126 10.91 10.46 12.90
N SER A 127 11.99 10.21 13.64
CA SER A 127 12.07 10.36 15.09
C SER A 127 12.27 11.82 15.54
N GLY A 128 12.46 12.76 14.61
CA GLY A 128 12.55 14.20 14.89
C GLY A 128 13.96 14.80 14.87
N PHE A 129 14.99 14.03 14.49
CA PHE A 129 16.34 14.57 14.38
C PHE A 129 16.45 15.53 13.18
N ALA A 130 16.67 16.82 13.45
CA ALA A 130 16.63 17.88 12.44
C ALA A 130 18.02 18.41 12.02
N LYS A 131 19.11 17.89 12.59
CA LYS A 131 20.48 18.38 12.35
C LYS A 131 21.22 17.52 11.30
N ARG A 132 22.54 17.66 11.16
CA ARG A 132 23.31 17.02 10.08
C ARG A 132 23.44 15.51 10.28
N ILE A 133 23.29 14.75 9.18
CA ILE A 133 23.56 13.31 9.13
C ILE A 133 24.64 13.08 8.06
N SER A 134 25.75 12.45 8.44
CA SER A 134 26.83 12.08 7.51
C SER A 134 26.97 10.57 7.37
N HIS A 135 26.95 10.10 6.12
CA HIS A 135 27.21 8.72 5.73
C HIS A 135 28.63 8.61 5.15
N LEU A 136 29.53 7.94 5.87
CA LEU A 136 30.92 7.79 5.46
C LEU A 136 31.14 6.41 4.83
N VAL A 137 31.38 6.39 3.52
CA VAL A 137 31.47 5.19 2.70
C VAL A 137 32.94 4.87 2.41
N TYR A 138 33.40 3.67 2.75
CA TYR A 138 34.79 3.24 2.55
C TYR A 138 34.87 1.91 1.77
N GLY A 139 36.06 1.55 1.25
CA GLY A 139 36.23 0.30 0.50
C GLY A 139 35.48 0.24 -0.84
N CYS A 140 35.04 1.38 -1.37
CA CYS A 140 34.26 1.50 -2.59
C CYS A 140 35.06 2.19 -3.69
N SER A 141 34.80 1.83 -4.95
CA SER A 141 35.29 2.63 -6.08
C SER A 141 34.54 3.96 -6.17
N VAL A 142 35.18 5.00 -6.72
CA VAL A 142 34.56 6.33 -6.90
C VAL A 142 33.22 6.25 -7.66
N PRO A 143 33.09 5.49 -8.77
CA PRO A 143 31.80 5.36 -9.46
C PRO A 143 30.67 4.79 -8.60
N VAL A 144 30.97 3.84 -7.71
CA VAL A 144 29.97 3.27 -6.80
C VAL A 144 29.50 4.31 -5.79
N ILE A 145 30.43 5.10 -5.24
CA ILE A 145 30.11 6.17 -4.28
C ILE A 145 29.24 7.24 -4.93
N GLU A 146 29.60 7.70 -6.13
CA GLU A 146 28.80 8.66 -6.89
C GLU A 146 27.40 8.13 -7.20
N ASP A 147 27.29 6.83 -7.50
CA ASP A 147 25.99 6.20 -7.70
C ASP A 147 25.13 6.21 -6.43
N TRP A 148 25.72 5.85 -5.29
CA TRP A 148 25.03 5.90 -4.00
C TRP A 148 24.55 7.31 -3.67
N ILE A 149 25.38 8.34 -3.87
CA ILE A 149 25.02 9.75 -3.70
C ILE A 149 23.80 10.10 -4.56
N ARG A 150 23.75 9.69 -5.83
CA ARG A 150 22.59 9.94 -6.71
C ARG A 150 21.34 9.18 -6.28
N ARG A 151 21.50 7.98 -5.71
CA ARG A 151 20.39 7.12 -5.28
C ARG A 151 19.76 7.57 -3.96
N LYS A 152 20.50 8.21 -3.04
CA LYS A 152 20.00 8.72 -1.75
C LYS A 152 18.63 9.39 -1.85
N ASN A 153 17.78 9.19 -0.84
CA ASN A 153 16.52 9.91 -0.72
C ASN A 153 16.79 11.36 -0.29
N PRO A 154 16.50 12.37 -1.15
CA PRO A 154 16.77 13.76 -0.83
C PRO A 154 15.99 14.26 0.40
N LYS A 155 14.84 13.66 0.74
CA LYS A 155 14.07 14.03 1.93
C LYS A 155 14.77 13.70 3.24
N ASN A 156 15.73 12.77 3.21
CA ASN A 156 16.49 12.40 4.39
C ASN A 156 17.67 13.36 4.65
N ASP A 157 18.06 14.19 3.67
CA ASP A 157 19.15 15.17 3.78
C ASP A 157 20.43 14.60 4.43
N VAL A 158 21.05 13.64 3.74
CA VAL A 158 22.26 12.93 4.19
C VAL A 158 23.46 13.35 3.35
N GLU A 159 24.51 13.84 4.00
CA GLU A 159 25.80 14.10 3.36
C GLU A 159 26.58 12.79 3.23
N THR A 160 26.73 12.28 2.02
CA THR A 160 27.46 11.03 1.77
C THR A 160 28.87 11.34 1.27
N MET A 161 29.88 10.80 1.94
CA MET A 161 31.30 11.10 1.69
C MET A 161 32.10 9.82 1.47
N GLY A 162 32.93 9.81 0.43
CA GLY A 162 33.70 8.65 0.01
C GLY A 162 35.15 8.62 0.50
N PHE A 163 35.60 7.45 0.95
CA PHE A 163 36.97 7.18 1.40
C PHE A 163 37.56 5.97 0.63
N PRO A 164 37.77 6.08 -0.70
CA PRO A 164 38.17 4.95 -1.55
C PRO A 164 39.57 4.41 -1.26
N ALA A 165 40.43 5.19 -0.58
CA ALA A 165 41.80 4.79 -0.24
C ALA A 165 41.86 3.81 0.95
N ILE A 166 40.76 3.59 1.66
CA ILE A 166 40.69 2.66 2.81
C ILE A 166 40.09 1.34 2.30
N THR A 167 40.89 0.27 2.31
CA THR A 167 40.49 -1.07 1.85
C THR A 167 39.54 -1.74 2.84
N SER A 168 38.60 -2.54 2.34
CA SER A 168 37.69 -3.35 3.15
C SER A 168 38.37 -4.63 3.64
N GLU A 169 39.50 -4.51 4.34
CA GLU A 169 40.20 -5.67 4.90
C GLU A 169 39.42 -6.26 6.10
N THR A 170 38.50 -7.16 5.72
CA THR A 170 37.82 -8.22 6.50
C THR A 170 37.13 -7.80 7.81
N THR A 171 35.93 -7.22 7.67
CA THR A 171 34.94 -7.06 8.75
C THR A 171 33.74 -7.99 8.53
N MET A 172 33.92 -9.30 8.71
CA MET A 172 32.83 -10.29 8.83
C MET A 172 32.96 -10.96 10.20
N PHE A 173 32.05 -10.66 11.12
CA PHE A 173 32.09 -11.24 12.46
C PHE A 173 30.71 -11.75 12.87
N GLY A 174 30.59 -13.09 12.86
CA GLY A 174 29.43 -13.85 13.31
C GLY A 174 29.34 -13.97 14.84
N GLU A 175 28.10 -14.13 15.29
CA GLU A 175 27.58 -14.66 16.56
C GLU A 175 28.50 -14.61 17.80
N GLY A 176 28.78 -13.40 18.26
CA GLY A 176 29.31 -13.13 19.60
C GLY A 176 28.95 -11.70 19.99
N GLN A 177 28.40 -11.52 21.21
CA GLN A 177 27.81 -10.24 21.64
C GLN A 177 28.77 -9.06 21.45
N LEU A 178 28.28 -8.07 20.67
CA LEU A 178 28.81 -6.71 20.45
C LEU A 178 29.91 -6.55 19.37
N ASN A 179 29.47 -6.54 18.11
CA ASN A 179 30.27 -6.16 16.95
C ASN A 179 29.80 -4.79 16.40
N THR A 180 30.71 -3.81 16.32
CA THR A 180 30.43 -2.45 15.81
C THR A 180 30.72 -2.35 14.31
N THR A 181 29.91 -1.60 13.56
CA THR A 181 30.19 -1.23 12.16
C THR A 181 30.91 0.12 12.04
N ILE A 182 31.28 0.73 13.17
CA ILE A 182 31.98 2.02 13.23
C ILE A 182 33.45 1.83 12.86
N HIS A 183 33.92 2.51 11.81
CA HIS A 183 35.32 2.50 11.39
C HIS A 183 36.06 3.75 11.88
N PRO A 184 36.94 3.67 12.92
CA PRO A 184 37.51 4.85 13.55
C PRO A 184 38.37 5.72 12.63
N LEU A 185 39.17 5.11 11.75
CA LEU A 185 39.99 5.86 10.79
C LEU A 185 39.15 6.74 9.85
N VAL A 186 38.03 6.20 9.36
CA VAL A 186 37.10 6.91 8.48
C VAL A 186 36.45 8.08 9.23
N VAL A 187 35.99 7.85 10.46
CA VAL A 187 35.45 8.89 11.34
C VAL A 187 36.50 9.97 11.62
N HIS A 188 37.76 9.59 11.85
CA HIS A 188 38.85 10.53 12.08
C HIS A 188 39.17 11.42 10.86
N GLN A 189 39.19 10.84 9.66
CA GLN A 189 39.41 11.62 8.44
C GLN A 189 38.24 12.59 8.16
N TRP A 190 37.00 12.16 8.35
CA TRP A 190 35.83 13.02 8.27
C TRP A 190 35.87 14.14 9.31
N PHE A 191 36.15 13.81 10.57
CA PHE A 191 36.15 14.77 11.67
C PHE A 191 37.18 15.88 11.45
N LYS A 192 38.38 15.54 10.93
CA LYS A 192 39.37 16.54 10.51
C LYS A 192 38.83 17.50 9.43
N GLN A 193 38.06 16.99 8.47
CA GLN A 193 37.45 17.83 7.43
C GLN A 193 36.39 18.77 8.02
N GLU A 194 35.54 18.29 8.94
CA GLU A 194 34.52 19.11 9.58
C GLU A 194 35.10 20.19 10.51
N LEU A 195 36.18 19.88 11.23
CA LEU A 195 36.94 20.87 12.01
C LEU A 195 37.52 21.97 11.10
N ASN A 196 38.08 21.60 9.95
CA ASN A 196 38.59 22.58 8.98
C ASN A 196 37.50 23.47 8.37
N ARG A 197 36.26 22.95 8.28
CA ARG A 197 35.09 23.70 7.80
C ARG A 197 34.48 24.61 8.87
N ASN A 198 34.95 24.57 10.12
CA ASN A 198 34.39 25.30 11.27
C ASN A 198 32.88 25.04 11.48
N VAL A 199 32.42 23.82 11.19
CA VAL A 199 30.99 23.44 11.31
C VAL A 199 30.63 23.00 12.73
N LEU A 200 31.58 22.40 13.45
CA LEU A 200 31.41 21.87 14.80
C LEU A 200 32.14 22.75 15.82
N LYS A 201 31.45 23.15 16.89
CA LYS A 201 32.02 23.87 18.03
C LYS A 201 32.51 22.89 19.08
N ASP A 202 33.44 23.34 19.92
CA ASP A 202 34.06 22.52 20.95
C ASP A 202 33.05 21.96 21.97
N ASP A 203 31.96 22.66 22.25
CA ASP A 203 30.86 22.29 23.16
C ASP A 203 29.71 21.51 22.50
N ASP A 204 29.75 21.30 21.18
CA ASP A 204 28.77 20.49 20.47
C ASP A 204 28.98 18.99 20.76
N PHE A 205 27.91 18.19 20.62
CA PHE A 205 28.00 16.74 20.68
C PHE A 205 27.82 16.09 19.31
N VAL A 206 28.58 15.03 19.06
CA VAL A 206 28.48 14.17 17.88
C VAL A 206 28.07 12.77 18.32
N MET A 207 27.06 12.21 17.65
CA MET A 207 26.68 10.81 17.82
C MET A 207 27.32 9.98 16.71
N ILE A 208 28.19 9.05 17.09
CA ILE A 208 28.79 8.04 16.20
C ILE A 208 27.98 6.75 16.37
N VAL A 209 27.29 6.34 15.31
CA VAL A 209 26.31 5.25 15.34
C VAL A 209 26.60 4.19 14.28
N GLU A 210 26.21 2.96 14.55
CA GLU A 210 26.30 1.87 13.59
C GLU A 210 25.34 2.04 12.40
N SER A 211 25.79 1.67 11.21
CA SER A 211 25.03 1.76 9.95
C SER A 211 23.70 0.99 9.94
N ASP A 212 23.58 -0.07 10.73
CA ASP A 212 22.39 -0.91 10.87
C ASP A 212 21.46 -0.46 12.01
N ALA A 213 21.70 0.72 12.60
CA ALA A 213 20.84 1.27 13.65
C ALA A 213 19.52 1.81 13.09
N VAL A 214 18.43 1.52 13.81
CA VAL A 214 17.10 2.08 13.58
C VAL A 214 16.77 3.02 14.74
N PHE A 215 16.48 4.28 14.45
CA PHE A 215 16.06 5.24 15.48
C PHE A 215 14.61 5.02 15.86
N THR A 216 14.35 5.06 17.16
CA THR A 216 13.04 4.77 17.73
C THR A 216 12.48 5.96 18.53
N LYS A 217 13.35 6.90 18.91
CA LYS A 217 13.03 8.22 19.44
C LYS A 217 14.14 9.22 19.07
N ASN A 218 13.87 10.51 19.27
CA ASN A 218 14.86 11.56 19.01
C ASN A 218 16.09 11.40 19.93
N VAL A 219 17.27 11.75 19.41
CA VAL A 219 18.50 11.83 20.21
C VAL A 219 18.49 13.17 20.94
N ASP A 220 18.24 13.14 22.24
CA ASP A 220 18.37 14.30 23.12
C ASP A 220 19.35 13.98 24.24
N ILE A 221 20.35 14.83 24.39
CA ILE A 221 21.37 14.70 25.42
C ILE A 221 20.76 14.74 26.82
N TRP A 222 19.67 15.49 26.99
CA TRP A 222 19.07 15.68 28.30
C TRP A 222 18.61 14.35 28.91
N ASN A 223 18.07 13.46 28.08
CA ASN A 223 17.71 12.10 28.50
C ASN A 223 18.94 11.28 28.92
N LEU A 224 20.09 11.47 28.27
CA LEU A 224 21.34 10.79 28.62
C LEU A 224 21.90 11.30 29.96
N PHE A 225 21.90 12.62 30.17
CA PHE A 225 22.32 13.22 31.45
C PHE A 225 21.45 12.79 32.62
N ARG A 226 20.16 12.49 32.38
CA ARG A 226 19.26 11.99 33.43
C ARG A 226 19.47 10.51 33.76
N GLU A 227 19.91 9.73 32.80
CA GLU A 227 20.12 8.29 32.98
C GLU A 227 21.50 7.96 33.57
N VAL A 228 22.52 8.77 33.25
CA VAL A 228 23.88 8.66 33.81
C VAL A 228 24.02 9.57 35.03
N ASP A 229 23.81 9.02 36.23
CA ASP A 229 23.87 9.76 37.51
C ASP A 229 25.18 9.59 38.29
N ASP A 230 26.07 8.72 37.81
CA ASP A 230 27.32 8.33 38.46
C ASP A 230 28.52 9.19 38.05
N ILE A 231 28.43 9.91 36.94
CA ILE A 231 29.45 10.85 36.46
C ILE A 231 28.95 12.29 36.57
N GLN A 232 29.75 13.15 37.19
CA GLN A 232 29.47 14.58 37.24
C GLN A 232 29.86 15.24 35.92
N ASP A 233 28.89 15.77 35.19
CA ASP A 233 29.04 16.43 33.88
C ASP A 233 29.70 15.55 32.78
N PRO A 234 29.08 14.42 32.39
CA PRO A 234 29.62 13.52 31.38
C PRO A 234 29.82 14.20 30.02
N ARG A 235 31.03 14.05 29.46
CA ARG A 235 31.43 14.55 28.12
C ARG A 235 31.41 13.45 27.04
N TRP A 236 31.19 12.21 27.46
CA TRP A 236 31.18 11.02 26.62
C TRP A 236 30.17 10.03 27.17
N PHE A 237 29.23 9.59 26.33
CA PHE A 237 28.28 8.53 26.62
C PHE A 237 28.50 7.34 25.69
N GLY A 238 28.21 6.14 26.19
CA GLY A 238 28.26 4.91 25.40
C GLY A 238 27.27 3.88 25.91
N GLN A 239 26.85 2.97 25.03
CA GLN A 239 25.88 1.93 25.36
C GLN A 239 26.49 0.94 26.36
N ASP A 240 25.74 0.54 27.39
CA ASP A 240 26.17 -0.47 28.37
C ASP A 240 26.57 -1.77 27.69
N ALA A 241 27.79 -2.20 27.98
CA ALA A 241 28.40 -3.33 27.35
C ALA A 241 28.17 -4.63 28.10
N ALA A 242 27.58 -5.62 27.42
CA ALA A 242 27.39 -6.96 27.95
C ALA A 242 28.71 -7.72 28.25
N TRP A 243 29.85 -7.26 27.73
CA TRP A 243 31.16 -7.88 27.99
C TRP A 243 31.72 -7.57 29.38
N TYR A 244 31.17 -6.58 30.09
CA TYR A 244 31.69 -6.17 31.39
C TYR A 244 31.47 -7.24 32.46
N TRP A 245 32.54 -7.55 33.19
CA TRP A 245 32.48 -8.41 34.36
C TRP A 245 33.28 -7.80 35.51
N PRO A 246 32.70 -7.63 36.71
CA PRO A 246 33.38 -7.02 37.83
C PRO A 246 34.72 -7.68 38.12
N LYS A 247 35.76 -6.87 38.35
CA LYS A 247 37.13 -7.32 38.65
C LYS A 247 37.78 -8.24 37.61
N ARG A 248 37.26 -8.29 36.38
CA ARG A 248 37.85 -9.06 35.27
C ARG A 248 38.19 -8.14 34.11
N SER A 249 39.41 -8.31 33.58
CA SER A 249 39.83 -7.56 32.38
C SER A 249 39.06 -8.03 31.14
N PRO A 250 38.62 -7.13 30.24
CA PRO A 250 37.90 -7.46 29.02
C PRO A 250 38.75 -8.20 27.98
N ILE A 251 40.06 -7.98 28.00
CA ILE A 251 41.06 -8.68 27.18
C ILE A 251 42.30 -9.01 28.02
N PRO A 252 43.13 -10.00 27.61
CA PRO A 252 44.36 -10.32 28.33
C PRO A 252 45.28 -9.09 28.46
N GLN A 253 45.97 -8.98 29.59
CA GLN A 253 46.87 -7.86 29.88
C GLN A 253 47.90 -7.62 28.76
N GLU A 254 48.47 -8.70 28.21
CA GLU A 254 49.42 -8.65 27.10
C GLU A 254 48.83 -7.97 25.85
N GLN A 255 47.53 -8.16 25.58
CA GLN A 255 46.88 -7.48 24.46
C GLN A 255 46.71 -5.99 24.73
N ILE A 256 46.44 -5.60 25.98
CA ILE A 256 46.39 -4.18 26.37
C ILE A 256 47.78 -3.56 26.18
N GLU A 257 48.83 -4.21 26.69
CA GLU A 257 50.22 -3.76 26.58
C GLU A 257 50.70 -3.58 25.13
N ARG A 258 50.22 -4.42 24.21
CA ARG A 258 50.50 -4.26 22.76
C ARG A 258 49.70 -3.12 22.14
N ALA A 259 48.49 -2.86 22.62
CA ALA A 259 47.56 -1.91 22.03
C ALA A 259 47.81 -0.46 22.47
N VAL A 260 48.24 -0.23 23.72
CA VAL A 260 48.41 1.12 24.30
C VAL A 260 49.88 1.46 24.59
N PRO A 261 50.27 2.76 24.67
CA PRO A 261 51.63 3.15 25.04
C PRO A 261 52.05 2.62 26.42
N ALA A 262 53.35 2.40 26.64
CA ALA A 262 53.89 1.84 27.90
C ALA A 262 53.55 2.64 29.18
N LYS A 263 53.24 3.94 29.06
CA LYS A 263 52.81 4.81 30.18
C LYS A 263 51.30 5.03 30.23
N SER A 264 50.52 4.23 29.50
CA SER A 264 49.07 4.35 29.43
C SER A 264 48.42 4.05 30.77
N LYS A 265 47.48 4.90 31.19
CA LYS A 265 46.67 4.66 32.40
C LYS A 265 45.80 3.42 32.29
N ALA A 266 45.46 2.99 31.06
CA ALA A 266 44.70 1.77 30.82
C ALA A 266 45.36 0.50 31.40
N LEU A 267 46.70 0.48 31.53
CA LEU A 267 47.45 -0.64 32.11
C LEU A 267 47.22 -0.81 33.62
N HIS A 268 46.68 0.21 34.29
CA HIS A 268 46.44 0.23 35.73
C HIS A 268 44.95 0.18 36.09
N VAL A 269 44.07 0.00 35.11
CA VAL A 269 42.62 -0.12 35.33
C VAL A 269 42.31 -1.50 35.89
N THR A 270 41.89 -1.52 37.15
CA THR A 270 41.48 -2.76 37.85
C THR A 270 39.97 -2.98 37.83
N GLU A 271 39.20 -1.92 37.66
CA GLU A 271 37.75 -1.93 37.56
C GLU A 271 37.32 -1.22 36.26
N TRP A 272 36.75 -1.98 35.34
CA TRP A 272 36.46 -1.54 33.97
C TRP A 272 35.08 -0.90 33.82
N ARG A 273 34.29 -0.79 34.89
CA ARG A 273 32.89 -0.35 34.79
C ARG A 273 32.72 1.00 34.10
N GLU A 274 33.57 1.98 34.39
CA GLU A 274 33.49 3.33 33.81
C GLU A 274 33.92 3.37 32.33
N PHE A 275 34.44 2.26 31.79
CA PHE A 275 34.81 2.09 30.38
C PHE A 275 34.01 0.96 29.73
N ALA A 276 33.00 0.42 30.41
CA ALA A 276 32.15 -0.69 29.98
C ALA A 276 31.13 -0.27 28.91
N ALA A 277 31.62 0.35 27.84
CA ALA A 277 30.79 0.90 26.78
C ALA A 277 31.02 0.21 25.43
N THR A 278 29.96 0.18 24.64
CA THR A 278 29.99 -0.07 23.20
C THR A 278 29.28 1.05 22.44
N GLY A 279 29.36 1.02 21.12
CA GLY A 279 28.60 1.95 20.29
C GLY A 279 27.07 1.75 20.46
N PRO A 280 26.26 2.78 20.17
CA PRO A 280 26.67 4.10 19.69
C PRO A 280 27.34 4.95 20.78
N TYR A 281 28.19 5.89 20.35
CA TYR A 281 28.87 6.83 21.23
C TYR A 281 28.35 8.25 21.01
N VAL A 282 28.08 8.99 22.07
CA VAL A 282 27.75 10.42 22.01
C VAL A 282 28.87 11.17 22.71
N VAL A 283 29.65 11.95 21.96
CA VAL A 283 30.91 12.53 22.44
C VAL A 283 30.94 14.03 22.17
N GLU A 284 31.37 14.80 23.16
CA GLU A 284 31.65 16.23 23.00
C GLU A 284 32.81 16.43 22.00
N VAL A 285 32.71 17.40 21.10
CA VAL A 285 33.67 17.65 20.02
C VAL A 285 35.08 17.91 20.54
N ALA A 286 35.23 18.71 21.59
CA ALA A 286 36.55 18.97 22.19
C ALA A 286 37.21 17.69 22.70
N LEU A 287 36.43 16.81 23.33
CA LEU A 287 36.92 15.51 23.80
C LEU A 287 37.20 14.56 22.63
N LEU A 288 36.32 14.52 21.63
CA LEU A 288 36.49 13.68 20.45
C LEU A 288 37.81 14.03 19.72
N ARG A 289 38.16 15.32 19.65
CA ARG A 289 39.44 15.80 19.10
C ARG A 289 40.67 15.24 19.84
N GLU A 290 40.56 15.07 21.16
CA GLU A 290 41.62 14.53 21.99
C GLU A 290 41.73 13.01 21.85
N VAL A 291 40.62 12.29 21.92
CA VAL A 291 40.63 10.81 22.04
C VAL A 291 40.66 10.07 20.71
N LEU A 292 40.07 10.62 19.65
CA LEU A 292 39.91 9.92 18.36
C LEU A 292 41.23 9.51 17.70
N PRO A 293 42.32 10.30 17.71
CA PRO A 293 43.62 9.85 17.23
C PRO A 293 44.13 8.60 17.97
N THR A 294 43.91 8.52 19.28
CA THR A 294 44.26 7.35 20.09
C THR A 294 43.39 6.14 19.76
N VAL A 295 42.09 6.34 19.51
CA VAL A 295 41.19 5.26 19.07
C VAL A 295 41.71 4.63 17.78
N VAL A 296 42.12 5.45 16.80
CA VAL A 296 42.67 4.96 15.53
C VAL A 296 43.97 4.17 15.74
N ASP A 297 44.90 4.69 16.54
CA ASP A 297 46.17 4.02 16.85
C ASP A 297 45.97 2.66 17.56
N ILE A 298 45.01 2.59 18.48
CA ILE A 298 44.67 1.36 19.20
C ILE A 298 43.98 0.35 18.27
N TRP A 299 43.08 0.81 17.40
CA TRP A 299 42.25 -0.05 16.55
C TRP A 299 43.05 -1.01 15.67
N ASP A 300 44.12 -0.53 15.03
CA ASP A 300 44.96 -1.34 14.14
C ASP A 300 45.87 -2.34 14.88
N LYS A 301 46.07 -2.13 16.19
CA LYS A 301 46.89 -2.99 17.06
C LYS A 301 46.09 -4.10 17.75
N LEU A 302 44.76 -4.01 17.73
CA LEU A 302 43.88 -5.01 18.31
C LEU A 302 43.58 -6.12 17.31
N ASP A 303 43.46 -7.34 17.82
CA ASP A 303 42.88 -8.46 17.07
C ASP A 303 41.50 -8.06 16.53
N VAL A 304 41.16 -8.54 15.34
CA VAL A 304 39.95 -8.07 14.64
C VAL A 304 38.67 -8.34 15.46
N THR A 305 38.62 -9.44 16.21
CA THR A 305 37.51 -9.79 17.12
C THR A 305 37.44 -8.93 18.39
N LYS A 306 38.46 -8.11 18.66
CA LYS A 306 38.57 -7.24 19.85
C LYS A 306 38.56 -5.75 19.52
N ARG A 307 38.45 -5.38 18.24
CA ARG A 307 38.43 -3.98 17.79
C ARG A 307 37.34 -3.11 18.44
N TYR A 308 36.23 -3.70 18.89
CA TYR A 308 35.22 -2.98 19.68
C TYR A 308 35.77 -2.32 20.95
N MET A 309 36.92 -2.79 21.47
CA MET A 309 37.60 -2.24 22.65
C MET A 309 38.38 -0.95 22.37
N ALA A 310 38.55 -0.52 21.11
CA ALA A 310 39.40 0.64 20.80
C ALA A 310 38.92 1.93 21.48
N PHE A 311 37.62 2.19 21.48
CA PHE A 311 37.01 3.34 22.16
C PHE A 311 37.14 3.23 23.70
N PRO A 312 36.72 2.13 24.36
CA PRO A 312 36.97 1.91 25.79
C PRO A 312 38.43 2.07 26.22
N LEU A 313 39.37 1.50 25.46
CA LEU A 313 40.80 1.58 25.78
C LEU A 313 41.35 3.00 25.62
N ALA A 314 40.87 3.77 24.64
CA ALA A 314 41.23 5.17 24.51
C ALA A 314 40.69 6.01 25.69
N GLY A 315 39.45 5.76 26.13
CA GLY A 315 38.88 6.38 27.34
C GLY A 315 39.72 6.08 28.58
N ALA A 316 40.10 4.81 28.75
CA ALA A 316 40.97 4.37 29.84
C ALA A 316 42.39 4.96 29.75
N HIS A 317 42.95 5.09 28.55
CA HIS A 317 44.26 5.71 28.31
C HIS A 317 44.30 7.16 28.80
N HIS A 318 43.28 7.94 28.44
CA HIS A 318 43.15 9.35 28.81
C HIS A 318 42.63 9.53 30.25
N ALA A 319 42.10 8.46 30.87
CA ALA A 319 41.34 8.48 32.12
C ALA A 319 40.12 9.42 32.05
N VAL A 320 39.39 9.31 30.95
CA VAL A 320 38.11 10.00 30.75
C VAL A 320 36.99 8.96 30.90
N PRO A 321 36.20 9.00 31.99
CA PRO A 321 35.14 8.02 32.21
C PRO A 321 34.04 8.20 31.17
N ILE A 322 33.42 7.08 30.78
CA ILE A 322 32.30 7.05 29.82
C ILE A 322 31.01 6.92 30.62
N GLY A 323 30.05 7.80 30.37
CA GLY A 323 28.68 7.70 30.88
C GLY A 323 28.01 6.46 30.30
N ILE A 324 27.98 5.39 31.10
CA ILE A 324 27.47 4.09 30.64
C ILE A 324 25.95 4.11 30.69
N SER A 325 25.33 4.02 29.52
CA SER A 325 23.90 4.19 29.36
C SER A 325 23.22 2.95 28.80
N GLY A 326 22.11 2.54 29.41
CA GLY A 326 21.29 1.44 28.90
C GLY A 326 20.34 1.85 27.78
N VAL A 327 20.12 3.15 27.57
CA VAL A 327 19.05 3.67 26.68
C VAL A 327 19.55 4.06 25.30
N LEU A 328 20.83 3.93 25.01
CA LEU A 328 21.40 4.34 23.72
C LEU A 328 21.00 3.38 22.59
N SER A 329 21.15 2.08 22.81
CA SER A 329 20.87 1.05 21.82
C SER A 329 20.56 -0.30 22.45
N VAL A 330 19.61 -1.02 21.88
CA VAL A 330 19.33 -2.42 22.23
C VAL A 330 19.49 -3.32 20.99
N HIS A 331 20.05 -4.53 21.16
CA HIS A 331 20.44 -5.39 20.03
C HIS A 331 20.18 -6.89 20.25
N ASN A 332 20.30 -7.40 21.46
CA ASN A 332 20.13 -8.81 21.81
C ASN A 332 19.05 -8.95 22.88
N TYR A 333 17.82 -9.24 22.47
CA TYR A 333 16.65 -9.28 23.37
C TYR A 333 16.73 -10.27 24.57
N PRO A 334 17.52 -11.38 24.51
CA PRO A 334 17.82 -12.22 25.68
C PRO A 334 18.88 -11.64 26.63
N SER A 335 19.55 -10.54 26.25
CA SER A 335 20.58 -9.90 27.04
C SER A 335 20.03 -9.39 28.37
N ARG A 336 20.82 -9.59 29.43
CA ARG A 336 20.52 -9.08 30.78
C ARG A 336 21.13 -7.69 31.03
N TYR A 337 21.96 -7.20 30.11
CA TYR A 337 22.76 -5.98 30.26
C TYR A 337 22.28 -4.84 29.38
N GLU A 338 21.56 -5.15 28.30
CA GLU A 338 20.82 -4.15 27.54
C GLU A 338 19.47 -3.94 28.20
N ASN A 339 19.05 -2.69 28.30
CA ASN A 339 17.92 -2.20 29.10
C ASN A 339 16.53 -2.65 28.60
N TRP A 340 16.36 -3.90 28.17
CA TRP A 340 15.14 -4.48 27.60
C TRP A 340 13.94 -4.53 28.56
N ASP A 341 14.16 -4.24 29.84
CA ASP A 341 13.11 -4.16 30.87
C ASP A 341 12.03 -3.12 30.50
N PHE A 342 12.34 -2.14 29.65
CA PHE A 342 11.33 -1.19 29.14
C PHE A 342 10.15 -1.89 28.45
N VAL A 343 10.38 -3.03 27.79
CA VAL A 343 9.32 -3.80 27.10
C VAL A 343 8.36 -4.45 28.09
N ASP A 344 8.81 -4.69 29.32
CA ASP A 344 7.95 -5.25 30.35
C ASP A 344 6.92 -4.21 30.83
N ASP A 345 7.28 -2.92 30.75
CA ASP A 345 6.49 -1.78 31.22
C ASP A 345 5.58 -1.15 30.14
N ILE A 346 5.82 -1.38 28.85
CA ILE A 346 4.95 -0.83 27.79
C ILE A 346 3.56 -1.45 27.85
N LYS A 347 2.53 -0.61 27.70
CA LYS A 347 1.11 -1.01 27.66
C LYS A 347 0.49 -0.96 26.27
N HIS A 348 1.17 -0.34 25.31
CA HIS A 348 0.72 -0.25 23.92
C HIS A 348 1.12 -1.50 23.14
N ASN A 349 0.47 -1.72 22.00
CA ASN A 349 0.79 -2.80 21.08
C ASN A 349 1.76 -2.32 19.99
N PRO A 350 3.03 -2.75 20.02
CA PRO A 350 4.04 -2.24 19.10
C PRO A 350 3.87 -2.66 17.63
N CYS A 351 2.96 -3.60 17.34
CA CYS A 351 2.75 -4.15 16.00
C CYS A 351 1.61 -3.46 15.24
N ASN A 352 0.81 -2.61 15.91
CA ASN A 352 -0.26 -1.85 15.24
C ASN A 352 -0.55 -0.47 15.86
N GLU A 353 -0.02 -0.17 17.05
CA GLU A 353 -0.07 1.15 17.66
C GLU A 353 1.29 1.81 17.53
N SER A 354 1.31 3.08 17.10
CA SER A 354 2.52 3.88 17.25
C SER A 354 2.67 4.24 18.72
N ALA A 355 3.91 4.27 19.24
CA ALA A 355 4.17 4.82 20.56
C ALA A 355 3.58 6.24 20.63
N GLY A 356 2.51 6.42 21.40
CA GLY A 356 1.84 7.71 21.55
C GLY A 356 2.76 8.74 22.22
N LYS A 357 2.39 10.02 22.17
CA LYS A 357 3.12 11.09 22.89
C LYS A 357 3.21 10.86 24.41
N ASP A 358 2.33 10.01 24.95
CA ASP A 358 2.25 9.71 26.39
C ASP A 358 3.12 8.50 26.82
N VAL A 359 4.04 8.02 25.98
CA VAL A 359 4.96 6.89 26.30
C VAL A 359 6.41 7.37 26.41
N GLU A 360 6.65 8.49 27.10
CA GLU A 360 7.98 8.95 27.51
C GLU A 360 8.54 8.07 28.65
N LEU A 361 8.63 6.76 28.45
CA LEU A 361 9.52 5.97 29.29
C LEU A 361 10.94 6.47 29.00
N GLU A 362 11.56 7.12 29.99
CA GLU A 362 12.96 7.54 29.91
C GLU A 362 13.87 6.37 29.52
N SER A 363 13.49 5.16 29.93
CA SER A 363 14.13 3.88 29.63
C SER A 363 13.95 3.37 28.20
N TYR A 364 13.05 3.93 27.39
CA TYR A 364 12.85 3.52 26.00
C TYR A 364 14.15 3.75 25.20
N PRO A 365 14.62 2.82 24.37
CA PRO A 365 15.91 2.96 23.71
C PRO A 365 15.90 4.09 22.67
N ILE A 366 17.04 4.71 22.38
CA ILE A 366 17.20 5.71 21.31
C ILE A 366 17.24 4.97 19.97
N THR A 367 18.09 3.94 19.87
CA THR A 367 18.16 3.07 18.69
C THR A 367 17.92 1.60 19.02
N ILE A 368 17.56 0.83 18.00
CA ILE A 368 17.58 -0.63 18.01
C ILE A 368 18.48 -1.11 16.88
N ARG A 369 19.27 -2.16 17.12
CA ARG A 369 20.09 -2.81 16.08
C ARG A 369 19.55 -4.20 15.79
N PRO A 370 18.85 -4.40 14.66
CA PRO A 370 18.15 -5.64 14.38
C PRO A 370 19.06 -6.68 13.71
N GLN A 371 20.10 -7.11 14.42
CA GLN A 371 21.10 -8.05 13.87
C GLN A 371 20.50 -9.45 13.66
N ASN A 372 19.97 -10.03 14.73
CA ASN A 372 19.36 -11.36 14.73
C ASN A 372 18.27 -11.40 15.80
N PHE A 373 17.01 -11.32 15.37
CA PHE A 373 15.85 -11.55 16.23
C PHE A 373 15.21 -12.86 15.83
N THR A 374 15.46 -13.89 16.63
CA THR A 374 14.97 -15.24 16.40
C THR A 374 14.24 -15.80 17.60
N LEU A 375 13.10 -16.42 17.34
CA LEU A 375 12.35 -17.21 18.33
C LEU A 375 11.71 -18.42 17.60
N PRO A 376 11.56 -19.59 18.24
CA PRO A 376 10.92 -20.74 17.60
C PRO A 376 9.52 -20.44 17.03
N GLN A 377 9.05 -21.28 16.10
CA GLN A 377 7.77 -21.16 15.40
C GLN A 377 6.60 -20.79 16.35
N TRP A 378 5.81 -19.79 15.96
CA TRP A 378 4.66 -19.30 16.73
C TRP A 378 3.42 -20.17 16.52
N ILE A 379 2.42 -20.04 17.42
CA ILE A 379 1.14 -20.78 17.36
C ILE A 379 0.35 -20.59 16.04
N ASP A 380 0.60 -19.52 15.30
CA ASP A 380 0.01 -19.28 13.97
C ASP A 380 0.73 -20.06 12.84
N GLY A 381 1.75 -20.84 13.18
CA GLY A 381 2.57 -21.62 12.25
C GLY A 381 3.67 -20.82 11.56
N ASN A 382 3.76 -19.50 11.77
CA ASN A 382 4.76 -18.66 11.12
C ASN A 382 6.05 -18.52 11.96
N GLU A 383 7.16 -18.32 11.26
CA GLU A 383 8.44 -17.91 11.85
C GLU A 383 8.55 -16.38 11.78
N TRP A 384 8.30 -15.71 12.90
CA TRP A 384 8.44 -14.25 12.99
C TRP A 384 9.87 -13.89 13.38
N ASN A 385 10.79 -13.87 12.42
CA ASN A 385 12.19 -13.56 12.65
C ASN A 385 12.62 -12.29 11.91
N PHE A 386 13.81 -11.76 12.24
CA PHE A 386 14.43 -10.67 11.50
C PHE A 386 15.96 -10.79 11.50
N PHE A 387 16.57 -10.67 10.32
CA PHE A 387 18.02 -10.70 10.13
C PHE A 387 18.44 -9.57 9.21
N ASN A 388 19.24 -8.62 9.71
CA ASN A 388 19.68 -7.50 8.87
C ASN A 388 20.55 -7.93 7.68
N GLN A 389 21.29 -9.02 7.81
CA GLN A 389 22.16 -9.56 6.75
C GLN A 389 21.38 -10.26 5.63
N GLN A 390 20.14 -10.68 5.89
CA GLN A 390 19.28 -11.33 4.88
C GLN A 390 18.40 -10.31 4.15
N ILE A 391 18.53 -9.02 4.45
CA ILE A 391 17.74 -8.00 3.76
C ILE A 391 18.12 -8.01 2.28
N PRO A 392 17.14 -8.20 1.38
CA PRO A 392 17.48 -8.34 -0.02
C PRO A 392 18.06 -7.05 -0.61
N PRO A 393 19.15 -7.12 -1.40
CA PRO A 393 19.79 -5.97 -2.06
C PRO A 393 18.82 -5.04 -2.81
N GLN A 394 17.78 -5.64 -3.39
CA GLN A 394 16.79 -4.97 -4.22
C GLN A 394 15.59 -4.40 -3.44
N PHE A 395 15.57 -4.43 -2.10
CA PHE A 395 14.42 -4.05 -1.26
C PHE A 395 13.83 -2.65 -1.55
N LEU A 396 14.67 -1.72 -2.03
CA LEU A 396 14.26 -0.35 -2.39
C LEU A 396 13.79 -0.19 -3.84
N GLN A 397 13.83 -1.23 -4.67
CA GLN A 397 13.33 -1.18 -6.05
C GLN A 397 11.81 -1.05 -6.11
N CYS A 398 11.28 -0.44 -7.16
CA CYS A 398 9.84 -0.18 -7.28
C CYS A 398 8.99 -1.45 -7.29
N ASP A 399 9.51 -2.55 -7.82
CA ASP A 399 8.82 -3.84 -7.89
C ASP A 399 9.05 -4.71 -6.64
N ALA A 400 9.85 -4.24 -5.69
CA ALA A 400 10.24 -5.01 -4.53
C ALA A 400 9.09 -5.18 -3.53
N TRP A 401 8.94 -6.39 -2.98
CA TRP A 401 8.02 -6.64 -1.88
C TRP A 401 8.44 -5.87 -0.63
N LEU A 402 7.48 -5.64 0.25
CA LEU A 402 7.70 -5.22 1.62
C LEU A 402 7.82 -6.45 2.52
N MET A 403 8.38 -6.26 3.71
CA MET A 403 8.46 -7.29 4.74
C MET A 403 7.07 -7.58 5.30
N ARG A 404 6.79 -8.88 5.52
CA ARG A 404 5.56 -9.34 6.16
C ARG A 404 5.51 -8.77 7.58
N GLU A 405 4.37 -8.20 7.95
CA GLU A 405 4.19 -7.57 9.27
C GLU A 405 3.43 -8.50 10.22
N PRO A 406 3.89 -8.65 11.47
CA PRO A 406 3.12 -9.33 12.50
C PRO A 406 1.79 -8.64 12.74
N SER A 407 0.72 -9.43 12.92
CA SER A 407 -0.58 -8.85 13.29
C SER A 407 -0.56 -8.32 14.72
N GLY A 408 -1.39 -7.31 15.01
CA GLY A 408 -1.57 -6.83 16.39
C GLY A 408 -2.05 -7.94 17.35
N PHE A 409 -2.72 -8.98 16.86
CA PHE A 409 -3.12 -10.13 17.67
C PHE A 409 -1.91 -10.94 18.18
N LEU A 410 -0.79 -10.95 17.45
CA LEU A 410 0.41 -11.65 17.89
C LEU A 410 0.96 -11.08 19.20
N TRP A 411 0.82 -9.77 19.44
CA TRP A 411 1.19 -9.14 20.71
C TRP A 411 0.33 -9.58 21.88
N TYR A 412 -0.97 -9.75 21.62
CA TYR A 412 -1.88 -10.33 22.60
C TYR A 412 -1.43 -11.75 22.98
N LEU A 413 -1.09 -12.59 21.99
CA LEU A 413 -0.60 -13.94 22.22
C LEU A 413 0.72 -13.95 23.01
N ALA A 414 1.69 -13.10 22.62
CA ALA A 414 2.97 -12.96 23.30
C ALA A 414 2.81 -12.60 24.79
N SER A 415 1.76 -11.85 25.12
CA SER A 415 1.54 -11.32 26.47
C SER A 415 0.66 -12.20 27.35
N HIS A 416 -0.26 -13.00 26.79
CA HIS A 416 -1.35 -13.65 27.56
C HIS A 416 -1.39 -15.19 27.48
N THR A 417 -0.67 -15.83 26.56
CA THR A 417 -0.66 -17.30 26.50
C THR A 417 0.50 -17.87 27.30
N ASN A 418 0.41 -19.13 27.74
CA ASN A 418 1.57 -19.89 28.19
C ASN A 418 2.15 -20.59 26.95
N GLY A 419 3.14 -19.96 26.31
CA GLY A 419 3.59 -20.26 24.95
C GLY A 419 3.84 -21.74 24.64
N TYR A 420 3.42 -22.18 23.46
CA TYR A 420 3.74 -23.52 22.90
C TYR A 420 5.25 -23.67 22.60
N GLU A 421 5.96 -22.54 22.52
CA GLU A 421 7.35 -22.42 22.12
C GLU A 421 8.34 -22.76 23.26
N ARG A 422 7.83 -23.07 24.48
CA ARG A 422 8.62 -23.25 25.72
C ARG A 422 9.48 -22.03 26.09
N VAL A 423 9.08 -20.83 25.66
CA VAL A 423 9.77 -19.56 25.94
C VAL A 423 8.97 -18.70 26.94
N PRO A 424 9.60 -18.11 27.97
CA PRO A 424 8.93 -17.20 28.91
C PRO A 424 8.24 -16.00 28.24
N THR A 425 7.13 -15.53 28.81
CA THR A 425 6.36 -14.36 28.34
C THR A 425 7.22 -13.11 28.13
N ILE A 426 8.18 -12.85 29.03
CA ILE A 426 9.11 -11.72 28.94
C ILE A 426 9.90 -11.76 27.63
N LEU A 427 10.50 -12.91 27.30
CA LEU A 427 11.30 -13.07 26.08
C LEU A 427 10.42 -12.99 24.83
N ARG A 428 9.19 -13.52 24.86
CA ARG A 428 8.24 -13.41 23.75
C ARG A 428 7.83 -11.96 23.47
N ARG A 429 7.55 -11.16 24.51
CA ARG A 429 7.24 -9.73 24.37
C ARG A 429 8.43 -8.96 23.80
N ARG A 430 9.64 -9.18 24.34
CA ARG A 430 10.87 -8.54 23.86
C ARG A 430 11.14 -8.89 22.39
N HIS A 431 11.05 -10.16 22.03
CA HIS A 431 11.22 -10.61 20.65
C HIS A 431 10.22 -9.95 19.70
N LEU A 432 8.93 -10.01 20.04
CA LEU A 432 7.89 -9.46 19.17
C LEU A 432 8.00 -7.94 19.03
N MET A 433 8.31 -7.22 20.11
CA MET A 433 8.65 -5.80 20.05
C MET A 433 9.76 -5.54 19.03
N SER A 434 10.83 -6.33 19.10
CA SER A 434 12.02 -6.20 18.27
C SER A 434 11.71 -6.40 16.79
N VAL A 435 10.97 -7.46 16.46
CA VAL A 435 10.53 -7.75 15.08
C VAL A 435 9.59 -6.66 14.56
N CYS A 436 8.56 -6.27 15.32
CA CYS A 436 7.61 -5.24 14.88
C CYS A 436 8.32 -3.90 14.64
N MET A 437 9.20 -3.46 15.54
CA MET A 437 9.95 -2.22 15.36
C MET A 437 10.87 -2.25 14.15
N ALA A 438 11.61 -3.35 13.96
CA ALA A 438 12.51 -3.50 12.82
C ALA A 438 11.74 -3.52 11.49
N VAL A 439 10.76 -4.43 11.35
CA VAL A 439 9.96 -4.57 10.13
C VAL A 439 9.28 -3.25 9.76
N HIS A 440 8.66 -2.56 10.72
CA HIS A 440 8.01 -1.28 10.45
C HIS A 440 8.99 -0.20 10.01
N ALA A 441 10.18 -0.12 10.60
CA ALA A 441 11.19 0.86 10.19
C ALA A 441 11.66 0.62 8.75
N TYR A 442 11.95 -0.64 8.41
CA TYR A 442 12.36 -1.02 7.05
C TYR A 442 11.25 -0.77 6.02
N ASN A 443 10.02 -1.20 6.31
CA ASN A 443 8.88 -0.97 5.42
C ASN A 443 8.60 0.52 5.23
N ARG A 444 8.61 1.34 6.30
CA ARG A 444 8.38 2.79 6.20
C ARG A 444 9.47 3.48 5.39
N ALA A 445 10.74 3.14 5.62
CA ALA A 445 11.84 3.69 4.84
C ALA A 445 11.75 3.30 3.36
N ALA A 446 11.43 2.03 3.07
CA ALA A 446 11.24 1.55 1.70
C ALA A 446 10.07 2.26 1.01
N VAL A 447 8.93 2.41 1.67
CA VAL A 447 7.77 3.16 1.13
C VAL A 447 8.15 4.62 0.87
N ALA A 448 8.80 5.30 1.83
CA ALA A 448 9.22 6.69 1.67
C ALA A 448 10.23 6.88 0.52
N TYR A 449 11.13 5.91 0.33
CA TYR A 449 12.08 5.89 -0.78
C TYR A 449 11.35 5.67 -2.12
N LYS A 450 10.49 4.64 -2.20
CA LYS A 450 9.75 4.28 -3.41
C LYS A 450 8.79 5.37 -3.84
N GLN A 451 8.06 6.01 -2.92
CA GLN A 451 7.20 7.17 -3.21
C GLN A 451 7.94 8.33 -3.89
N GLN A 452 9.22 8.51 -3.57
CA GLN A 452 10.04 9.58 -4.15
C GLN A 452 10.65 9.19 -5.49
N LYS A 453 11.04 7.91 -5.67
CA LYS A 453 11.83 7.46 -6.83
C LYS A 453 11.00 6.73 -7.90
N CYS A 454 9.81 6.22 -7.57
CA CYS A 454 8.99 5.40 -8.46
C CYS A 454 7.84 6.20 -9.06
N GLU A 455 8.06 6.80 -10.24
CA GLU A 455 7.07 7.63 -10.94
C GLU A 455 5.78 6.87 -11.29
N PHE A 456 5.91 5.59 -11.66
CA PHE A 456 4.79 4.79 -12.18
C PHE A 456 4.03 4.00 -11.11
N GLY A 457 4.32 4.24 -9.83
CA GLY A 457 3.84 3.43 -8.72
C GLY A 457 4.86 2.37 -8.28
N TYR A 458 4.57 1.71 -7.17
CA TYR A 458 5.46 0.74 -6.55
C TYR A 458 4.68 -0.40 -5.89
N ASN A 459 5.38 -1.46 -5.53
CA ASN A 459 4.83 -2.62 -4.88
C ASN A 459 4.75 -2.43 -3.36
N GLU A 460 3.53 -2.53 -2.83
CA GLU A 460 3.22 -2.42 -1.40
C GLU A 460 2.93 -3.78 -0.76
N ASN A 461 3.02 -4.88 -1.52
CA ASN A 461 2.70 -6.20 -1.01
C ASN A 461 3.74 -6.69 0.02
N LYS A 462 3.26 -6.98 1.23
CA LYS A 462 4.06 -7.39 2.40
C LYS A 462 4.25 -8.91 2.43
N LYS A 463 5.19 -9.42 1.63
CA LYS A 463 5.41 -10.86 1.42
C LYS A 463 6.75 -11.41 1.86
N ILE A 464 7.77 -10.59 2.17
CA ILE A 464 9.08 -11.11 2.57
C ILE A 464 8.95 -11.71 4.00
N PRO A 465 9.11 -13.02 4.19
CA PRO A 465 8.75 -13.67 5.45
C PRO A 465 9.89 -13.65 6.49
N MET A 466 11.11 -13.23 6.12
CA MET A 466 12.29 -13.13 6.99
C MET A 466 12.55 -14.40 7.83
N GLU A 467 12.41 -15.58 7.23
CA GLU A 467 12.55 -16.89 7.88
C GLU A 467 14.02 -17.29 8.11
N PHE A 468 14.30 -18.11 9.13
CA PHE A 468 15.67 -18.50 9.46
C PHE A 468 16.24 -19.45 8.39
N GLU A 469 17.47 -19.20 7.94
CA GLU A 469 18.21 -20.01 6.93
C GLU A 469 17.50 -20.26 5.58
N LYS A 470 16.40 -19.54 5.29
CA LYS A 470 15.72 -19.63 4.00
C LYS A 470 16.03 -18.42 3.12
N PRO A 471 16.19 -18.60 1.81
CA PRO A 471 16.39 -17.49 0.90
C PRO A 471 15.19 -16.53 0.95
N THR A 472 15.45 -15.27 1.30
CA THR A 472 14.46 -14.20 1.29
C THR A 472 14.41 -13.55 -0.08
N TRP A 473 13.26 -13.63 -0.74
CA TRP A 473 13.03 -13.03 -2.06
C TRP A 473 12.93 -11.51 -1.94
N GLY A 474 13.77 -10.79 -2.68
CA GLY A 474 13.86 -9.33 -2.55
C GLY A 474 12.95 -8.51 -3.42
N ALA A 475 12.38 -9.08 -4.47
CA ALA A 475 11.42 -8.36 -5.28
C ALA A 475 10.41 -9.29 -5.93
N ALA A 476 9.37 -8.68 -6.49
CA ALA A 476 8.48 -9.38 -7.39
C ALA A 476 9.15 -9.78 -8.73
N VAL A 477 10.49 -9.75 -8.82
CA VAL A 477 11.27 -10.07 -10.01
C VAL A 477 12.49 -10.96 -9.67
N ALA A 478 12.30 -12.28 -9.56
CA ALA A 478 13.03 -13.37 -10.25
C ALA A 478 12.78 -14.72 -9.53
N HIS A 479 12.13 -15.66 -10.23
CA HIS A 479 11.90 -17.10 -10.02
C HIS A 479 11.37 -17.66 -8.68
N ASP A 480 10.09 -18.09 -8.64
CA ASP A 480 9.80 -19.51 -8.32
C ASP A 480 8.43 -19.99 -8.87
N LYS A 481 8.41 -21.20 -9.43
CA LYS A 481 7.22 -21.91 -9.95
C LYS A 481 6.25 -22.32 -8.83
N GLU A 482 6.67 -22.19 -7.57
CA GLU A 482 5.93 -22.65 -6.39
C GLU A 482 5.30 -21.53 -5.56
N THR A 483 5.22 -20.30 -6.09
CA THR A 483 4.50 -19.23 -5.38
C THR A 483 2.99 -19.48 -5.45
N VAL A 484 2.50 -20.34 -4.56
CA VAL A 484 1.08 -20.52 -4.26
C VAL A 484 0.54 -19.12 -3.94
N MET A 485 -0.54 -18.70 -4.60
CA MET A 485 -1.31 -17.57 -4.09
C MET A 485 -1.52 -17.84 -2.61
N ASP A 486 -1.09 -16.94 -1.74
CA ASP A 486 -1.33 -17.06 -0.30
C ASP A 486 -2.86 -16.98 -0.14
N VAL A 487 -3.52 -18.12 -0.35
CA VAL A 487 -4.83 -18.42 0.16
C VAL A 487 -4.55 -18.55 1.64
N GLN A 488 -4.37 -17.41 2.31
CA GLN A 488 -4.80 -17.33 3.68
C GLN A 488 -6.28 -17.68 3.60
N THR A 489 -6.57 -18.97 3.81
CA THR A 489 -7.87 -19.40 4.25
C THR A 489 -8.17 -18.44 5.38
N PRO A 490 -9.26 -17.66 5.32
CA PRO A 490 -9.61 -16.80 6.44
C PRO A 490 -9.63 -17.74 7.64
N VAL A 491 -8.68 -17.56 8.56
CA VAL A 491 -8.67 -18.30 9.79
C VAL A 491 -9.89 -17.76 10.54
N ARG A 492 -11.03 -18.41 10.35
CA ARG A 492 -12.28 -18.09 11.04
C ARG A 492 -12.15 -18.56 12.48
N TYR A 493 -11.41 -17.80 13.27
CA TYR A 493 -11.55 -17.86 14.72
C TYR A 493 -12.63 -16.88 15.15
N GLY A 494 -13.78 -17.44 15.53
CA GLY A 494 -14.79 -16.79 16.37
C GLY A 494 -15.55 -15.65 15.71
N GLU A 495 -16.82 -15.93 15.38
CA GLU A 495 -17.80 -14.91 15.00
C GLU A 495 -17.91 -13.81 16.07
N TYR A 496 -17.30 -12.66 15.82
CA TYR A 496 -17.71 -11.42 16.47
C TYR A 496 -18.85 -10.82 15.65
N LYS A 497 -20.03 -10.80 16.28
CA LYS A 497 -21.29 -10.27 15.77
C LYS A 497 -21.10 -8.98 14.97
N THR A 498 -21.33 -9.05 13.67
CA THR A 498 -21.46 -7.90 12.79
C THR A 498 -22.70 -7.11 13.17
N LYS A 499 -22.52 -5.90 13.70
CA LYS A 499 -23.61 -4.92 13.82
C LYS A 499 -24.06 -4.52 12.42
N SER A 500 -25.37 -4.55 12.21
CA SER A 500 -26.05 -4.25 10.95
C SER A 500 -25.68 -2.86 10.40
N VAL A 501 -24.94 -2.82 9.30
CA VAL A 501 -24.67 -1.58 8.53
C VAL A 501 -25.77 -1.34 7.47
N ALA A 502 -26.77 -2.22 7.36
CA ALA A 502 -27.79 -2.18 6.31
C ALA A 502 -28.88 -1.09 6.45
N LYS A 503 -28.76 -0.10 7.35
CA LYS A 503 -29.88 0.83 7.64
C LYS A 503 -29.68 2.30 7.25
N HIS A 504 -28.60 2.68 6.55
CA HIS A 504 -28.30 4.10 6.27
C HIS A 504 -28.15 4.48 4.79
N LEU A 505 -28.61 3.65 3.83
CA LEU A 505 -28.60 4.03 2.41
C LEU A 505 -29.98 4.40 1.83
N ALA A 506 -31.04 4.48 2.65
CA ALA A 506 -32.40 4.73 2.20
C ALA A 506 -32.92 6.11 2.65
N THR A 507 -32.36 7.18 2.10
CA THR A 507 -33.03 8.49 2.08
C THR A 507 -32.56 9.25 0.85
N ALA A 508 -33.26 9.03 -0.27
CA ALA A 508 -33.10 9.80 -1.50
C ALA A 508 -34.26 10.81 -1.64
N LEU A 509 -33.92 12.02 -2.09
CA LEU A 509 -34.82 13.12 -2.41
C LEU A 509 -35.79 12.76 -3.56
N PRO A 510 -36.97 13.42 -3.66
CA PRO A 510 -37.96 13.15 -4.70
C PRO A 510 -37.47 13.62 -6.08
N GLY A 511 -37.50 12.72 -7.07
CA GLY A 511 -37.05 12.97 -8.46
C GLY A 511 -36.04 11.97 -9.03
N HIS A 512 -35.83 10.82 -8.36
CA HIS A 512 -34.76 9.85 -8.64
C HIS A 512 -35.25 8.39 -8.71
N LEU A 513 -36.47 8.13 -9.22
CA LEU A 513 -37.15 6.83 -9.13
C LEU A 513 -37.03 5.90 -10.36
N GLU A 514 -36.35 6.29 -11.44
CA GLU A 514 -36.59 5.67 -12.77
C GLU A 514 -35.62 4.53 -13.19
N SER A 515 -34.61 4.15 -12.38
CA SER A 515 -33.65 3.07 -12.73
C SER A 515 -33.65 1.87 -11.76
N ASP A 516 -34.47 1.88 -10.72
CA ASP A 516 -34.51 0.79 -9.72
C ASP A 516 -35.23 -0.47 -10.26
N GLY A 517 -35.92 -0.37 -11.40
CA GLY A 517 -36.65 -1.47 -12.05
C GLY A 517 -35.92 -2.18 -13.21
N MET A 518 -34.59 -2.05 -13.31
CA MET A 518 -33.78 -2.67 -14.36
C MET A 518 -32.89 -3.79 -13.79
N HIS A 519 -32.82 -4.93 -14.49
CA HIS A 519 -31.90 -6.04 -14.18
C HIS A 519 -30.87 -6.22 -15.30
N PHE A 520 -29.61 -6.01 -14.97
CA PHE A 520 -28.48 -6.16 -15.88
C PHE A 520 -27.95 -7.59 -15.81
N VAL A 521 -27.78 -8.23 -16.95
CA VAL A 521 -27.30 -9.60 -17.01
C VAL A 521 -26.30 -9.79 -18.14
N PHE A 522 -25.23 -10.51 -17.85
CA PHE A 522 -24.20 -10.86 -18.82
C PHE A 522 -23.76 -12.31 -18.61
N VAL A 523 -23.23 -12.93 -19.66
CA VAL A 523 -22.86 -14.34 -19.67
C VAL A 523 -21.36 -14.48 -19.89
N THR A 524 -20.73 -15.34 -19.10
CA THR A 524 -19.29 -15.60 -19.12
C THR A 524 -19.00 -17.09 -19.13
N ALA A 525 -17.88 -17.48 -19.73
CA ALA A 525 -17.26 -18.77 -19.44
C ALA A 525 -16.65 -18.79 -18.02
N CYS A 526 -16.06 -19.93 -17.63
CA CYS A 526 -15.37 -20.13 -16.37
C CYS A 526 -13.84 -20.19 -16.56
N ASP A 527 -13.30 -19.25 -17.31
CA ASP A 527 -11.86 -19.12 -17.54
C ASP A 527 -11.34 -17.77 -17.04
N ALA A 528 -10.01 -17.65 -16.97
CA ALA A 528 -9.33 -16.46 -16.46
C ALA A 528 -9.73 -15.17 -17.20
N ALA A 529 -9.87 -15.24 -18.54
CA ALA A 529 -10.28 -14.10 -19.35
C ALA A 529 -11.69 -13.63 -18.97
N ALA A 530 -12.59 -14.58 -18.84
CA ALA A 530 -13.97 -14.35 -18.45
C ALA A 530 -14.11 -13.82 -17.00
N HIS A 531 -13.23 -14.25 -16.08
CA HIS A 531 -13.20 -13.71 -14.72
C HIS A 531 -12.85 -12.23 -14.69
N TRP A 532 -11.75 -11.83 -15.33
CA TRP A 532 -11.35 -10.43 -15.28
C TRP A 532 -12.32 -9.52 -16.05
N GLN A 533 -12.94 -9.99 -17.14
CA GLN A 533 -13.96 -9.23 -17.86
C GLN A 533 -15.16 -8.92 -16.96
N SER A 534 -15.63 -9.92 -16.22
CA SER A 534 -16.68 -9.74 -15.20
C SER A 534 -16.28 -8.72 -14.14
N ASP A 535 -15.02 -8.72 -13.71
CA ASP A 535 -14.53 -7.80 -12.69
C ASP A 535 -14.52 -6.35 -13.20
N VAL A 536 -14.12 -6.14 -14.46
CA VAL A 536 -14.14 -4.81 -15.11
C VAL A 536 -15.56 -4.31 -15.29
N LEU A 537 -16.48 -5.16 -15.74
CA LEU A 537 -17.89 -4.81 -15.91
C LEU A 537 -18.51 -4.42 -14.56
N ALA A 538 -18.35 -5.26 -13.53
CA ALA A 538 -18.88 -4.96 -12.19
C ALA A 538 -18.25 -3.69 -11.58
N SER A 539 -16.94 -3.50 -11.73
CA SER A 539 -16.26 -2.29 -11.26
C SER A 539 -16.77 -1.03 -11.97
N SER A 540 -16.90 -1.07 -13.30
CA SER A 540 -17.38 0.08 -14.07
C SER A 540 -18.85 0.39 -13.79
N PHE A 541 -19.69 -0.64 -13.63
CA PHE A 541 -21.10 -0.52 -13.18
C PHE A 541 -21.20 0.26 -11.85
N GLN A 542 -20.39 -0.12 -10.86
CA GLN A 542 -20.33 0.57 -9.57
C GLN A 542 -19.80 2.02 -9.72
N HIS A 543 -18.77 2.21 -10.55
CA HIS A 543 -18.10 3.50 -10.73
C HIS A 543 -19.03 4.57 -11.31
N VAL A 544 -19.81 4.21 -12.33
CA VAL A 544 -20.81 5.13 -12.93
C VAL A 544 -22.07 5.26 -12.09
N LYS A 545 -22.13 4.59 -10.93
CA LYS A 545 -23.28 4.54 -10.03
C LYS A 545 -24.54 4.05 -10.73
N GLN A 546 -24.40 3.03 -11.59
CA GLN A 546 -25.53 2.39 -12.22
C GLN A 546 -26.45 1.81 -11.13
N ARG A 547 -27.76 2.07 -11.26
CA ARG A 547 -28.77 1.48 -10.39
C ARG A 547 -29.40 0.27 -11.07
N GLY A 548 -30.08 -0.57 -10.28
CA GLY A 548 -30.63 -1.85 -10.71
C GLY A 548 -29.79 -3.04 -10.23
N ALA A 549 -30.31 -4.24 -10.46
CA ALA A 549 -29.62 -5.49 -10.12
C ALA A 549 -28.58 -5.88 -11.18
N LEU A 550 -27.51 -6.56 -10.79
CA LEU A 550 -26.49 -7.06 -11.72
C LEU A 550 -26.26 -8.56 -11.49
N THR A 551 -26.46 -9.37 -12.53
CA THR A 551 -26.20 -10.81 -12.51
C THR A 551 -25.15 -11.22 -13.55
N ARG A 552 -24.14 -11.94 -13.10
CA ARG A 552 -23.24 -12.75 -13.93
C ARG A 552 -23.80 -14.15 -14.05
N ILE A 553 -24.09 -14.59 -15.28
CA ILE A 553 -24.33 -16.00 -15.58
C ILE A 553 -22.99 -16.64 -15.96
N VAL A 554 -22.46 -17.51 -15.11
CA VAL A 554 -21.21 -18.23 -15.34
C VAL A 554 -21.51 -19.63 -15.85
N THR A 555 -20.86 -20.02 -16.95
CA THR A 555 -21.14 -21.27 -17.66
C THR A 555 -19.96 -22.22 -17.59
N GLY A 556 -20.24 -23.50 -17.32
CA GLY A 556 -19.26 -24.58 -17.46
C GLY A 556 -18.23 -24.73 -16.34
N CYS A 557 -18.40 -24.06 -15.19
CA CYS A 557 -17.50 -24.25 -14.04
C CYS A 557 -17.61 -25.66 -13.44
N SER A 558 -16.48 -26.20 -12.98
CA SER A 558 -16.45 -27.29 -12.00
C SER A 558 -16.95 -26.80 -10.62
N PRO A 559 -17.30 -27.72 -9.69
CA PRO A 559 -17.73 -27.32 -8.35
C PRO A 559 -16.68 -26.54 -7.54
N SER A 560 -15.37 -26.80 -7.74
CA SER A 560 -14.30 -26.06 -7.09
C SER A 560 -14.15 -24.65 -7.67
N GLU A 561 -14.14 -24.53 -8.99
CA GLU A 561 -14.06 -23.22 -9.67
C GLU A 561 -15.27 -22.37 -9.33
N LEU A 562 -16.47 -22.94 -9.30
CA LEU A 562 -17.68 -22.21 -8.94
C LEU A 562 -17.62 -21.66 -7.51
N ARG A 563 -17.09 -22.44 -6.54
CA ARG A 563 -16.91 -21.96 -5.17
C ARG A 563 -15.95 -20.77 -5.13
N GLU A 564 -14.84 -20.86 -5.86
CA GLU A 564 -13.86 -19.78 -5.95
C GLU A 564 -14.48 -18.51 -6.58
N VAL A 565 -15.21 -18.65 -7.69
CA VAL A 565 -15.91 -17.54 -8.35
C VAL A 565 -16.89 -16.86 -7.40
N VAL A 566 -17.69 -17.64 -6.68
CA VAL A 566 -18.69 -17.10 -5.73
C VAL A 566 -17.99 -16.40 -4.56
N GLU A 567 -16.98 -17.02 -3.95
CA GLU A 567 -16.25 -16.44 -2.83
C GLU A 567 -15.56 -15.13 -3.25
N ARG A 568 -14.78 -15.17 -4.33
CA ARG A 568 -14.08 -13.99 -4.86
C ARG A 568 -15.04 -12.87 -5.23
N SER A 569 -16.14 -13.17 -5.92
CA SER A 569 -17.14 -12.18 -6.31
C SER A 569 -17.84 -11.59 -5.10
N SER A 570 -18.14 -12.40 -4.06
CA SER A 570 -18.81 -11.91 -2.85
C SER A 570 -17.98 -10.92 -2.05
N ILE A 571 -16.65 -11.06 -2.07
CA ILE A 571 -15.73 -10.14 -1.39
C ILE A 571 -15.48 -8.91 -2.27
N ALA A 572 -15.20 -9.12 -3.57
CA ALA A 572 -14.85 -8.03 -4.48
C ALA A 572 -16.06 -7.16 -4.85
N TYR A 573 -17.22 -7.75 -5.10
CA TYR A 573 -18.43 -7.08 -5.59
C TYR A 573 -19.69 -7.67 -4.92
N PRO A 574 -19.99 -7.33 -3.65
CA PRO A 574 -21.13 -7.89 -2.92
C PRO A 574 -22.51 -7.68 -3.57
N PHE A 575 -22.62 -6.76 -4.53
CA PHE A 575 -23.84 -6.47 -5.30
C PHE A 575 -23.98 -7.31 -6.58
N LEU A 576 -22.96 -8.07 -6.97
CA LEU A 576 -22.97 -8.93 -8.15
C LEU A 576 -23.56 -10.30 -7.79
N HIS A 577 -24.70 -10.64 -8.38
CA HIS A 577 -25.25 -11.99 -8.28
C HIS A 577 -24.53 -12.94 -9.24
N VAL A 578 -24.27 -14.16 -8.80
CA VAL A 578 -23.68 -15.21 -9.64
C VAL A 578 -24.70 -16.32 -9.83
N PHE A 579 -25.06 -16.59 -11.08
CA PHE A 579 -25.90 -17.71 -11.47
C PHE A 579 -25.09 -18.69 -12.31
N ALA A 580 -25.09 -19.97 -11.95
CA ALA A 580 -24.28 -20.97 -12.63
C ALA A 580 -25.12 -21.83 -13.57
N THR A 581 -24.61 -22.10 -14.77
CA THR A 581 -25.21 -23.05 -15.71
C THR A 581 -24.18 -24.02 -16.26
N LYS A 582 -24.65 -25.10 -16.88
CA LYS A 582 -23.77 -25.98 -17.67
C LYS A 582 -23.23 -25.25 -18.90
N ASN A 583 -22.19 -25.83 -19.50
CA ASN A 583 -21.65 -25.36 -20.78
C ASN A 583 -22.58 -25.80 -21.93
N TYR A 584 -22.95 -24.86 -22.78
CA TYR A 584 -23.83 -25.03 -23.94
C TYR A 584 -23.10 -24.90 -25.28
N ALA A 585 -21.78 -24.75 -25.28
CA ALA A 585 -21.01 -24.58 -26.51
C ALA A 585 -21.14 -25.76 -27.49
N THR A 586 -21.40 -26.97 -27.00
CA THR A 586 -21.45 -28.21 -27.81
C THR A 586 -22.88 -28.63 -28.20
N GLN A 587 -23.85 -27.72 -28.16
CA GLN A 587 -25.25 -28.03 -28.53
C GLN A 587 -25.46 -28.21 -30.04
N THR A 588 -24.47 -27.87 -30.87
CA THR A 588 -24.45 -28.13 -32.32
C THR A 588 -23.58 -29.34 -32.65
N SER A 589 -23.98 -30.13 -33.65
CA SER A 589 -23.17 -31.25 -34.13
C SER A 589 -21.97 -30.71 -34.92
N GLY A 590 -20.75 -31.05 -34.50
CA GLY A 590 -19.53 -30.87 -35.29
C GLY A 590 -18.53 -29.81 -34.80
N ASP A 591 -18.93 -28.88 -33.92
CA ASP A 591 -18.04 -27.85 -33.38
C ASP A 591 -18.53 -27.25 -32.04
N ALA A 592 -17.62 -26.69 -31.25
CA ALA A 592 -17.95 -25.95 -30.03
C ALA A 592 -18.14 -24.46 -30.36
N TYR A 593 -19.35 -23.94 -30.16
CA TYR A 593 -19.70 -22.52 -30.38
C TYR A 593 -20.08 -21.84 -29.07
N ALA A 594 -19.08 -21.20 -28.43
CA ALA A 594 -19.20 -20.61 -27.09
C ALA A 594 -20.32 -19.56 -26.96
N ALA A 595 -20.71 -18.87 -28.04
CA ALA A 595 -21.76 -17.87 -27.99
C ALA A 595 -23.14 -18.47 -27.63
N LEU A 596 -23.38 -19.78 -27.83
CA LEU A 596 -24.61 -20.45 -27.38
C LEU A 596 -24.79 -20.43 -25.87
N ASN A 597 -23.72 -20.20 -25.09
CA ASN A 597 -23.85 -20.02 -23.65
C ASN A 597 -24.81 -18.88 -23.29
N ARG A 598 -24.89 -17.82 -24.11
CA ARG A 598 -25.76 -16.67 -23.85
C ARG A 598 -27.25 -17.00 -23.90
N PRO A 599 -27.84 -17.48 -25.02
CA PRO A 599 -29.27 -17.76 -25.09
C PRO A 599 -29.70 -18.81 -24.07
N PHE A 600 -28.93 -19.90 -23.93
CA PHE A 600 -29.24 -20.95 -22.96
C PHE A 600 -29.08 -20.49 -21.52
N GLY A 601 -28.01 -19.76 -21.21
CA GLY A 601 -27.76 -19.22 -19.88
C GLY A 601 -28.86 -18.26 -19.43
N VAL A 602 -29.25 -17.32 -20.30
CA VAL A 602 -30.35 -16.37 -20.04
C VAL A 602 -31.67 -17.12 -19.80
N ARG A 603 -31.98 -18.13 -20.60
CA ARG A 603 -33.17 -18.97 -20.41
C ARG A 603 -33.21 -19.65 -19.04
N ASP A 604 -32.10 -20.30 -18.67
CA ASP A 604 -32.01 -21.02 -17.41
C ASP A 604 -32.07 -20.06 -16.22
N TRP A 605 -31.41 -18.90 -16.33
CA TRP A 605 -31.47 -17.85 -15.32
C TRP A 605 -32.89 -17.32 -15.13
N LEU A 606 -33.61 -16.96 -16.20
CA LEU A 606 -34.99 -16.48 -16.09
C LEU A 606 -35.94 -17.46 -15.39
N ARG A 607 -35.67 -18.77 -15.53
CA ARG A 607 -36.49 -19.84 -14.95
C ARG A 607 -36.06 -20.26 -13.54
N GLY A 608 -34.77 -20.15 -13.24
CA GLY A 608 -34.15 -20.75 -12.06
C GLY A 608 -33.48 -19.77 -11.10
N ALA A 609 -33.48 -18.47 -11.40
CA ALA A 609 -32.88 -17.47 -10.52
C ALA A 609 -33.46 -17.52 -9.10
N ASN A 610 -32.58 -17.39 -8.11
CA ASN A 610 -32.93 -17.28 -6.71
C ASN A 610 -32.12 -16.12 -6.07
N PRO A 611 -32.75 -14.99 -5.72
CA PRO A 611 -34.18 -14.72 -5.82
C PRO A 611 -34.68 -14.65 -7.28
N PRO A 612 -35.99 -14.86 -7.53
CA PRO A 612 -36.58 -14.69 -8.85
C PRO A 612 -36.36 -13.28 -9.41
N VAL A 613 -36.30 -13.17 -10.74
CA VAL A 613 -36.16 -11.89 -11.45
C VAL A 613 -37.48 -11.12 -11.36
N ASN A 614 -37.49 -10.01 -10.61
CA ASN A 614 -38.70 -9.23 -10.34
C ASN A 614 -38.75 -7.94 -11.14
N GLU A 615 -37.62 -7.48 -11.66
CA GLU A 615 -37.50 -6.27 -12.45
C GLU A 615 -38.26 -6.40 -13.79
N ASP A 616 -38.94 -5.34 -14.20
CA ASP A 616 -39.75 -5.33 -15.42
C ASP A 616 -38.89 -5.18 -16.69
N LEU A 617 -37.71 -4.57 -16.55
CA LEU A 617 -36.78 -4.34 -17.65
C LEU A 617 -35.52 -5.19 -17.45
N VAL A 618 -35.10 -5.88 -18.49
CA VAL A 618 -33.86 -6.67 -18.52
C VAL A 618 -32.92 -6.06 -19.54
N VAL A 619 -31.66 -5.90 -19.13
CA VAL A 619 -30.56 -5.44 -19.99
C VAL A 619 -29.58 -6.58 -20.20
N LEU A 620 -29.52 -7.10 -21.42
CA LEU A 620 -28.52 -8.10 -21.81
C LEU A 620 -27.24 -7.37 -22.27
N LEU A 621 -26.13 -7.59 -21.55
CA LEU A 621 -24.82 -6.99 -21.81
C LEU A 621 -23.83 -8.03 -22.33
N ASP A 622 -22.84 -7.60 -23.11
CA ASP A 622 -21.65 -8.41 -23.40
C ASP A 622 -20.67 -8.33 -22.20
N ALA A 623 -19.93 -9.41 -21.95
CA ALA A 623 -19.02 -9.47 -20.80
C ALA A 623 -17.83 -8.50 -20.91
N ASP A 624 -17.46 -8.09 -22.11
CA ASP A 624 -16.38 -7.16 -22.38
C ASP A 624 -16.83 -5.68 -22.42
N PHE A 625 -18.07 -5.39 -21.99
CA PHE A 625 -18.54 -4.02 -21.84
C PHE A 625 -17.96 -3.34 -20.62
N VAL A 626 -17.62 -2.07 -20.82
CA VAL A 626 -17.15 -1.15 -19.80
C VAL A 626 -18.12 0.02 -19.76
N PHE A 627 -18.75 0.25 -18.60
CA PHE A 627 -19.62 1.41 -18.41
C PHE A 627 -18.78 2.69 -18.39
N LEU A 628 -19.06 3.60 -19.32
CA LEU A 628 -18.58 4.99 -19.26
C LEU A 628 -19.59 5.88 -18.54
N ARG A 629 -20.88 5.57 -18.69
CA ARG A 629 -21.99 6.31 -18.08
C ARG A 629 -23.12 5.35 -17.69
N SER A 630 -23.91 5.73 -16.70
CA SER A 630 -25.11 4.96 -16.35
C SER A 630 -26.17 5.07 -17.44
N ILE A 631 -26.85 3.98 -17.74
CA ILE A 631 -28.02 3.90 -18.62
C ILE A 631 -29.31 4.05 -17.82
N ALA A 632 -30.28 4.73 -18.44
CA ALA A 632 -31.69 4.70 -18.07
C ALA A 632 -32.51 4.77 -19.37
N VAL A 633 -33.70 4.20 -19.34
CA VAL A 633 -34.68 4.18 -20.44
C VAL A 633 -36.04 4.56 -19.87
N ASN A 634 -37.03 4.84 -20.72
CA ASN A 634 -38.32 5.40 -20.30
C ASN A 634 -38.19 6.75 -19.56
N ALA A 635 -37.08 7.46 -19.74
CA ALA A 635 -36.77 8.72 -19.06
C ALA A 635 -37.08 9.94 -19.95
N ASN A 636 -37.67 9.71 -21.13
CA ASN A 636 -37.98 10.74 -22.12
C ASN A 636 -36.72 11.53 -22.52
N TYR A 637 -35.61 10.82 -22.67
CA TYR A 637 -34.37 11.42 -23.14
C TYR A 637 -34.49 11.88 -24.59
N ARG A 638 -33.78 12.96 -24.92
CA ARG A 638 -33.77 13.51 -26.29
C ARG A 638 -33.23 12.46 -27.27
N VAL A 639 -33.91 12.32 -28.39
CA VAL A 639 -33.40 11.56 -29.55
C VAL A 639 -32.96 12.55 -30.63
N THR A 640 -31.79 12.31 -31.23
CA THR A 640 -31.20 13.21 -32.24
C THR A 640 -30.44 12.41 -33.29
N ARG A 641 -30.08 13.03 -34.42
CA ARG A 641 -29.09 12.47 -35.37
C ARG A 641 -27.69 12.90 -34.98
N ALA A 642 -26.69 12.11 -35.37
CA ALA A 642 -25.28 12.33 -35.07
C ALA A 642 -24.79 13.69 -35.56
N LYS A 643 -25.22 14.10 -36.76
CA LYS A 643 -24.88 15.40 -37.36
C LYS A 643 -25.47 16.60 -36.61
N ASP A 644 -26.54 16.38 -35.84
CA ASP A 644 -27.28 17.44 -35.12
C ASP A 644 -26.85 17.54 -33.64
N VAL A 645 -25.83 16.76 -33.23
CA VAL A 645 -25.25 16.86 -31.88
C VAL A 645 -24.32 18.09 -31.83
N ASP A 646 -24.85 19.23 -31.37
CA ASP A 646 -24.06 20.44 -31.12
C ASP A 646 -23.87 20.70 -29.63
N SER A 647 -22.67 20.47 -29.12
CA SER A 647 -22.33 20.75 -27.73
C SER A 647 -22.26 22.25 -27.41
N GLN A 648 -22.19 23.15 -28.38
CA GLN A 648 -22.08 24.59 -28.11
C GLN A 648 -23.42 25.24 -27.77
N ASN A 649 -24.55 24.59 -28.07
CA ASN A 649 -25.88 25.04 -27.66
C ASN A 649 -26.22 24.63 -26.22
N HIS A 650 -25.49 25.19 -25.26
CA HIS A 650 -25.65 24.88 -23.83
C HIS A 650 -27.08 25.16 -23.32
N LYS A 651 -27.79 26.14 -23.89
CA LYS A 651 -29.12 26.51 -23.42
C LYS A 651 -30.14 25.40 -23.68
N GLU A 652 -30.00 24.69 -24.79
CA GLU A 652 -30.91 23.63 -25.19
C GLU A 652 -30.46 22.25 -24.69
N HIS A 653 -29.14 22.01 -24.71
CA HIS A 653 -28.57 20.66 -24.52
C HIS A 653 -27.98 20.41 -23.13
N SER A 654 -28.02 21.39 -22.20
CA SER A 654 -27.51 21.21 -20.84
C SER A 654 -28.60 21.34 -19.76
N GLU A 655 -28.33 20.74 -18.61
CA GLU A 655 -29.08 20.82 -17.37
C GLU A 655 -28.14 21.14 -16.20
N VAL A 656 -28.69 21.69 -15.12
CA VAL A 656 -27.90 21.97 -13.90
C VAL A 656 -28.37 21.02 -12.81
N ILE A 657 -27.49 20.12 -12.38
CA ILE A 657 -27.76 19.20 -11.27
C ILE A 657 -26.78 19.53 -10.16
N LEU A 658 -27.30 19.80 -8.96
CA LEU A 658 -26.49 20.16 -7.78
C LEU A 658 -25.50 21.32 -8.03
N GLY A 659 -25.92 22.30 -8.82
CA GLY A 659 -25.11 23.47 -9.17
C GLY A 659 -24.05 23.25 -10.25
N LEU A 660 -23.91 22.01 -10.75
CA LEU A 660 -23.01 21.68 -11.87
C LEU A 660 -23.81 21.57 -13.17
N ARG A 661 -23.43 22.37 -14.16
CA ARG A 661 -23.97 22.26 -15.52
C ARG A 661 -23.39 21.02 -16.20
N GLN A 662 -24.26 20.15 -16.69
CA GLN A 662 -23.91 18.96 -17.46
C GLN A 662 -24.83 18.83 -18.68
N TYR A 663 -24.43 18.08 -19.71
CA TYR A 663 -25.30 17.83 -20.86
C TYR A 663 -26.42 16.87 -20.48
N LYS A 664 -27.63 17.18 -20.97
CA LYS A 664 -28.76 16.26 -20.91
C LYS A 664 -28.40 14.98 -21.65
N ARG A 665 -28.87 13.84 -21.16
CA ARG A 665 -28.71 12.56 -21.86
C ARG A 665 -29.50 12.57 -23.17
N PHE A 666 -28.93 11.90 -24.17
CA PHE A 666 -29.54 11.75 -25.47
C PHE A 666 -29.18 10.41 -26.10
N PHE A 667 -30.01 9.99 -27.04
CA PHE A 667 -29.74 8.87 -27.93
C PHE A 667 -29.56 9.34 -29.36
N VAL A 668 -28.65 8.68 -30.07
CA VAL A 668 -28.37 8.93 -31.48
C VAL A 668 -29.12 7.90 -32.33
N TYR A 669 -30.03 8.38 -33.17
CA TYR A 669 -30.82 7.54 -34.06
C TYR A 669 -30.49 7.87 -35.52
N GLU A 670 -30.03 6.85 -36.25
CA GLU A 670 -29.67 6.95 -37.67
C GLU A 670 -30.57 6.10 -38.58
N GLY A 671 -31.72 5.65 -38.07
CA GLY A 671 -32.70 4.92 -38.85
C GLY A 671 -33.57 5.82 -39.74
N SER A 672 -34.50 5.15 -40.41
CA SER A 672 -35.35 5.68 -41.49
C SER A 672 -36.60 6.43 -40.99
N ARG A 673 -37.05 6.17 -39.76
CA ARG A 673 -38.25 6.78 -39.18
C ARG A 673 -38.05 8.27 -38.88
N SER A 674 -39.18 8.98 -38.75
CA SER A 674 -39.18 10.39 -38.38
C SER A 674 -38.76 10.57 -36.92
N LEU A 675 -37.79 11.46 -36.65
CA LEU A 675 -37.22 11.65 -35.30
C LEU A 675 -38.27 11.95 -34.21
N ASN A 676 -39.35 12.66 -34.55
CA ASN A 676 -40.42 13.02 -33.61
C ASN A 676 -41.27 11.83 -33.14
N THR A 677 -41.19 10.67 -33.78
CA THR A 677 -41.89 9.45 -33.36
C THR A 677 -41.00 8.52 -32.53
N ILE A 678 -39.73 8.86 -32.36
CA ILE A 678 -38.74 8.03 -31.68
C ILE A 678 -38.51 8.54 -30.26
N THR A 679 -38.56 7.61 -29.31
CA THR A 679 -38.31 7.87 -27.89
C THR A 679 -37.44 6.74 -27.33
N ASP A 680 -36.97 6.90 -26.10
CA ASP A 680 -36.28 5.86 -25.34
C ASP A 680 -37.25 4.88 -24.65
N THR A 681 -38.46 4.72 -25.20
CA THR A 681 -39.50 3.87 -24.59
C THR A 681 -39.23 2.39 -24.84
N VAL A 682 -39.17 1.63 -23.75
CA VAL A 682 -39.17 0.17 -23.67
C VAL A 682 -40.46 -0.27 -22.97
N LYS A 683 -41.28 -1.03 -23.70
CA LYS A 683 -42.54 -1.60 -23.24
C LYS A 683 -42.79 -2.89 -24.01
N GLN A 684 -43.84 -3.63 -23.68
CA GLN A 684 -44.16 -4.88 -24.37
C GLN A 684 -44.22 -4.67 -25.89
N GLY A 685 -43.45 -5.46 -26.65
CA GLY A 685 -43.30 -5.37 -28.10
C GLY A 685 -42.36 -4.27 -28.62
N GLN A 686 -41.74 -3.47 -27.74
CA GLN A 686 -40.81 -2.39 -28.09
C GLN A 686 -39.54 -2.44 -27.22
N ALA A 687 -38.39 -2.66 -27.87
CA ALA A 687 -37.09 -2.82 -27.22
C ALA A 687 -36.08 -1.76 -27.71
N ILE A 688 -34.90 -1.70 -27.09
CA ILE A 688 -33.77 -0.86 -27.51
C ILE A 688 -32.52 -1.72 -27.73
N GLY A 689 -31.76 -1.42 -28.77
CA GLY A 689 -30.55 -2.16 -29.14
C GLY A 689 -29.50 -1.25 -29.79
N GLN A 690 -28.25 -1.72 -29.84
CA GLN A 690 -27.19 -1.01 -30.56
C GLN A 690 -27.37 -1.21 -32.06
N LEU A 691 -27.27 -0.13 -32.84
CA LEU A 691 -27.31 -0.22 -34.30
C LEU A 691 -26.13 -1.07 -34.84
N ARG A 692 -26.43 -2.03 -35.71
CA ARG A 692 -25.46 -2.91 -36.42
C ARG A 692 -25.87 -3.16 -37.88
N ALA A 693 -26.50 -2.17 -38.52
CA ALA A 693 -27.04 -2.28 -39.88
C ALA A 693 -25.97 -2.63 -40.94
N THR A 694 -24.76 -2.10 -40.84
CA THR A 694 -23.68 -2.41 -41.79
C THR A 694 -23.16 -3.85 -41.62
N GLN A 695 -23.06 -4.34 -40.38
CA GLN A 695 -22.58 -5.68 -40.08
C GLN A 695 -23.65 -6.74 -40.36
N TYR A 696 -24.89 -6.49 -39.96
CA TYR A 696 -25.97 -7.49 -40.00
C TYR A 696 -26.80 -7.39 -41.27
N LYS A 697 -26.72 -6.28 -42.02
CA LYS A 697 -27.60 -5.96 -43.14
C LYS A 697 -29.06 -6.17 -42.70
N SER A 698 -29.94 -6.61 -43.58
CA SER A 698 -31.32 -6.96 -43.22
C SER A 698 -31.43 -8.28 -42.44
N VAL A 699 -30.38 -8.74 -41.76
CA VAL A 699 -30.39 -10.02 -41.03
C VAL A 699 -30.82 -11.17 -41.96
N GLY A 700 -30.48 -11.10 -43.25
CA GLY A 700 -30.82 -12.12 -44.25
C GLY A 700 -32.30 -12.22 -44.65
N PHE A 701 -33.10 -11.19 -44.39
CA PHE A 701 -34.50 -11.08 -44.86
C PHE A 701 -34.64 -10.63 -46.33
N ASP A 702 -33.53 -10.29 -46.99
CA ASP A 702 -33.48 -9.81 -48.39
C ASP A 702 -34.01 -10.81 -49.43
N ALA A 703 -34.04 -12.11 -49.09
CA ALA A 703 -34.38 -13.18 -50.02
C ALA A 703 -35.49 -14.06 -49.45
N ALA A 704 -36.60 -14.19 -50.21
CA ALA A 704 -37.73 -15.06 -49.85
C ALA A 704 -37.32 -16.53 -49.67
N SER A 705 -36.25 -16.98 -50.33
CA SER A 705 -35.65 -18.31 -50.19
C SER A 705 -34.35 -18.33 -49.38
N GLY A 706 -34.01 -17.24 -48.68
CA GLY A 706 -32.80 -17.11 -47.87
C GLY A 706 -32.77 -18.05 -46.66
N PRO A 707 -31.59 -18.40 -46.13
CA PRO A 707 -31.45 -19.37 -45.04
C PRO A 707 -32.22 -18.96 -43.78
N ASN A 708 -32.30 -17.66 -43.47
CA ASN A 708 -33.00 -17.18 -42.28
C ASN A 708 -34.53 -17.24 -42.42
N THR A 709 -35.05 -16.95 -43.63
CA THR A 709 -36.46 -17.08 -43.99
C THR A 709 -36.95 -18.54 -43.96
N GLN A 710 -36.07 -19.50 -44.27
CA GLN A 710 -36.37 -20.93 -44.14
C GLN A 710 -36.39 -21.39 -42.67
N LEU A 711 -35.53 -20.82 -41.82
CA LEU A 711 -35.46 -21.14 -40.40
C LEU A 711 -36.63 -20.56 -39.59
N CYS A 712 -37.16 -19.41 -40.00
CA CYS A 712 -38.32 -18.77 -39.42
C CYS A 712 -39.35 -18.42 -40.52
N PRO A 713 -40.20 -19.37 -40.94
CA PRO A 713 -41.26 -19.11 -41.91
C PRO A 713 -42.22 -17.99 -41.48
N GLU A 714 -42.48 -17.85 -40.18
CA GLU A 714 -43.33 -16.80 -39.63
C GLU A 714 -42.73 -15.39 -39.83
N CYS A 715 -41.41 -15.32 -39.97
CA CYS A 715 -40.68 -14.08 -40.17
C CYS A 715 -40.73 -13.57 -41.63
N GLN A 716 -41.33 -14.33 -42.57
CA GLN A 716 -41.55 -13.90 -43.98
C GLN A 716 -42.34 -12.60 -44.12
N ARG A 717 -43.06 -12.20 -43.07
CA ARG A 717 -43.85 -10.95 -43.04
C ARG A 717 -42.98 -9.70 -42.89
N VAL A 718 -41.71 -9.85 -42.51
CA VAL A 718 -40.77 -8.74 -42.30
C VAL A 718 -40.11 -8.39 -43.63
N THR A 719 -40.26 -7.15 -44.07
CA THR A 719 -39.59 -6.65 -45.26
C THR A 719 -38.09 -6.44 -45.01
N GLY A 720 -37.27 -6.38 -46.05
CA GLY A 720 -35.84 -6.05 -45.90
C GLY A 720 -35.60 -4.69 -45.24
N GLU A 721 -36.49 -3.72 -45.47
CA GLU A 721 -36.46 -2.40 -44.84
C GLU A 721 -36.80 -2.47 -43.34
N ASP A 722 -37.87 -3.19 -42.97
CA ASP A 722 -38.23 -3.41 -41.57
C ASP A 722 -37.15 -4.21 -40.82
N ALA A 723 -36.51 -5.16 -41.51
CA ALA A 723 -35.40 -5.91 -40.97
C ALA A 723 -34.21 -5.02 -40.59
N LEU A 724 -33.83 -4.10 -41.49
CA LEU A 724 -32.80 -3.10 -41.23
C LEU A 724 -33.19 -2.13 -40.11
N GLU A 725 -34.45 -1.70 -40.08
CA GLU A 725 -34.95 -0.70 -39.12
C GLU A 725 -35.09 -1.25 -37.69
N TYR A 726 -35.60 -2.48 -37.54
CA TYR A 726 -36.03 -3.00 -36.23
C TYR A 726 -35.23 -4.19 -35.72
N TYR A 727 -34.45 -4.87 -36.56
CA TYR A 727 -33.84 -6.17 -36.19
C TYR A 727 -32.33 -6.24 -36.45
N ALA A 728 -31.73 -5.29 -37.17
CA ALA A 728 -30.29 -5.18 -37.36
C ALA A 728 -29.58 -4.56 -36.13
N VAL A 729 -29.70 -5.24 -34.98
CA VAL A 729 -29.28 -4.75 -33.66
C VAL A 729 -28.31 -5.67 -32.92
N GLY A 730 -27.32 -5.08 -32.27
CA GLY A 730 -26.39 -5.71 -31.34
C GLY A 730 -26.67 -5.37 -29.87
N ALA A 731 -25.94 -6.01 -28.96
CA ALA A 731 -25.94 -5.65 -27.54
C ALA A 731 -25.42 -4.21 -27.33
N PRO A 732 -25.81 -3.51 -26.25
CA PRO A 732 -26.74 -3.95 -25.21
C PRO A 732 -28.19 -4.05 -25.71
N TYR A 733 -28.90 -5.08 -25.26
CA TYR A 733 -30.33 -5.23 -25.54
C TYR A 733 -31.13 -4.84 -24.30
N VAL A 734 -32.05 -3.88 -24.42
CA VAL A 734 -32.97 -3.48 -23.34
C VAL A 734 -34.38 -3.86 -23.75
N LEU A 735 -35.00 -4.75 -22.98
CA LEU A 735 -36.32 -5.31 -23.29
C LEU A 735 -37.10 -5.58 -22.01
N THR A 736 -38.41 -5.75 -22.13
CA THR A 736 -39.22 -6.15 -20.97
C THR A 736 -38.94 -7.60 -20.60
N ARG A 737 -39.03 -7.93 -19.30
CA ARG A 737 -38.94 -9.30 -18.81
C ARG A 737 -39.99 -10.21 -19.46
N THR A 738 -41.17 -9.67 -19.76
CA THR A 738 -42.25 -10.37 -20.46
C THR A 738 -41.89 -10.71 -21.91
N ASP A 739 -41.37 -9.76 -22.68
CA ASP A 739 -40.92 -10.01 -24.06
C ASP A 739 -39.78 -11.01 -24.07
N LEU A 740 -38.77 -10.82 -23.20
CA LEU A 740 -37.65 -11.74 -23.08
C LEU A 740 -38.13 -13.16 -22.75
N GLY A 741 -39.02 -13.31 -21.78
CA GLY A 741 -39.61 -14.60 -21.40
C GLY A 741 -40.39 -15.26 -22.54
N THR A 742 -41.02 -14.47 -23.41
CA THR A 742 -41.76 -14.98 -24.58
C THR A 742 -40.82 -15.45 -25.69
N LEU A 743 -39.74 -14.72 -25.95
CA LEU A 743 -38.83 -15.01 -27.07
C LEU A 743 -37.68 -15.97 -26.73
N VAL A 744 -37.35 -16.18 -25.44
CA VAL A 744 -36.09 -16.84 -25.04
C VAL A 744 -35.94 -18.29 -25.56
N ASP A 745 -37.03 -19.05 -25.68
CA ASP A 745 -36.98 -20.40 -26.24
C ASP A 745 -36.70 -20.40 -27.75
N ASP A 746 -37.31 -19.45 -28.46
CA ASP A 746 -37.04 -19.26 -29.89
C ASP A 746 -35.64 -18.69 -30.12
N TYR A 747 -35.16 -17.81 -29.25
CA TYR A 747 -33.78 -17.33 -29.27
C TYR A 747 -32.79 -18.50 -29.18
N VAL A 748 -32.98 -19.41 -28.20
CA VAL A 748 -32.20 -20.65 -28.11
C VAL A 748 -32.32 -21.48 -29.39
N SER A 749 -33.54 -21.79 -29.83
CA SER A 749 -33.75 -22.69 -30.97
C SER A 749 -33.18 -22.13 -32.27
N LEU A 750 -33.37 -20.83 -32.53
CA LEU A 750 -32.99 -20.19 -33.78
C LEU A 750 -31.48 -19.94 -33.84
N SER A 751 -30.81 -19.62 -32.72
CA SER A 751 -29.34 -19.54 -32.69
C SER A 751 -28.69 -20.89 -33.00
N VAL A 752 -29.20 -21.99 -32.42
CA VAL A 752 -28.70 -23.36 -32.70
C VAL A 752 -28.91 -23.74 -34.16
N LYS A 753 -30.14 -23.58 -34.68
CA LYS A 753 -30.46 -23.90 -36.07
C LYS A 753 -29.63 -23.05 -37.04
N ARG A 754 -29.45 -21.76 -36.74
CA ARG A 754 -28.66 -20.86 -37.60
C ARG A 754 -27.19 -21.25 -37.65
N ARG A 755 -26.60 -21.62 -36.52
CA ARG A 755 -25.23 -22.14 -36.46
C ARG A 755 -25.11 -23.48 -37.19
N GLY A 756 -26.13 -24.34 -37.11
CA GLY A 756 -26.18 -25.60 -37.84
C GLY A 756 -26.14 -25.47 -39.36
N LEU A 757 -26.67 -24.36 -39.92
CA LEU A 757 -26.59 -24.08 -41.37
C LEU A 757 -25.19 -23.61 -41.81
N ASP A 758 -24.46 -22.93 -40.94
CA ASP A 758 -23.13 -22.40 -41.23
C ASP A 758 -22.28 -22.42 -39.96
N GLN A 759 -21.48 -23.49 -39.83
CA GLN A 759 -20.55 -23.72 -38.72
C GLN A 759 -19.39 -22.71 -38.69
N GLN A 760 -19.23 -21.83 -39.67
CA GLN A 760 -18.21 -20.77 -39.62
C GLN A 760 -18.79 -19.41 -39.23
N LEU A 761 -20.12 -19.26 -39.19
CA LEU A 761 -20.76 -17.99 -38.89
C LEU A 761 -20.62 -17.60 -37.41
N ALA A 762 -19.75 -16.62 -37.13
CA ALA A 762 -19.57 -16.06 -35.78
C ALA A 762 -20.82 -15.35 -35.24
N LEU A 763 -21.70 -14.86 -36.12
CA LEU A 763 -22.89 -14.05 -35.80
C LEU A 763 -24.18 -14.88 -35.62
N ALA A 764 -24.10 -16.20 -35.52
CA ALA A 764 -25.30 -17.05 -35.40
C ALA A 764 -26.13 -16.75 -34.15
N GLU A 765 -25.48 -16.42 -33.03
CA GLU A 765 -26.15 -16.03 -31.79
C GLU A 765 -26.98 -14.74 -31.95
N PRO A 766 -26.41 -13.57 -32.28
CA PRO A 766 -27.18 -12.33 -32.39
C PRO A 766 -28.23 -12.38 -33.50
N ILE A 767 -27.97 -13.08 -34.61
CA ILE A 767 -28.99 -13.33 -35.65
C ILE A 767 -30.17 -14.12 -35.08
N GLY A 768 -29.91 -15.14 -34.25
CA GLY A 768 -30.96 -15.91 -33.61
C GLY A 768 -31.86 -15.06 -32.70
N LEU A 769 -31.29 -14.08 -31.99
CA LEU A 769 -32.08 -13.12 -31.21
C LEU A 769 -32.97 -12.26 -32.10
N SER A 770 -32.41 -11.69 -33.17
CA SER A 770 -33.16 -10.87 -34.13
C SER A 770 -34.31 -11.65 -34.78
N LEU A 771 -34.08 -12.91 -35.14
CA LEU A 771 -35.12 -13.80 -35.67
C LEU A 771 -36.21 -14.06 -34.62
N ALA A 772 -35.84 -14.39 -33.39
CA ALA A 772 -36.81 -14.61 -32.31
C ALA A 772 -37.64 -13.35 -32.03
N ALA A 773 -37.00 -12.18 -31.95
CA ALA A 773 -37.68 -10.91 -31.78
C ALA A 773 -38.66 -10.64 -32.93
N SER A 774 -38.25 -10.89 -34.18
CA SER A 774 -39.12 -10.70 -35.34
C SER A 774 -40.32 -11.64 -35.38
N LYS A 775 -40.13 -12.91 -34.98
CA LYS A 775 -41.20 -13.90 -34.85
C LYS A 775 -42.26 -13.47 -33.84
N HIS A 776 -41.84 -12.83 -32.75
CA HIS A 776 -42.71 -12.36 -31.67
C HIS A 776 -43.12 -10.89 -31.80
N ASN A 777 -42.80 -10.23 -32.91
CA ASN A 777 -43.09 -8.80 -33.15
C ASN A 777 -42.56 -7.86 -32.05
N VAL A 778 -41.37 -8.15 -31.53
CA VAL A 778 -40.64 -7.30 -30.58
C VAL A 778 -39.70 -6.39 -31.37
N GLN A 779 -40.15 -5.17 -31.66
CA GLN A 779 -39.41 -4.23 -32.52
C GLN A 779 -38.36 -3.45 -31.73
N PHE A 780 -37.11 -3.42 -32.20
CA PHE A 780 -36.08 -2.60 -31.57
C PHE A 780 -36.08 -1.17 -32.11
N THR A 781 -35.80 -0.22 -31.21
CA THR A 781 -35.29 1.10 -31.57
C THR A 781 -33.77 1.03 -31.51
N ALA A 782 -33.13 1.04 -32.68
CA ALA A 782 -31.69 0.92 -32.82
C ALA A 782 -31.01 2.29 -32.61
N PHE A 783 -30.18 2.41 -31.59
CA PHE A 783 -29.39 3.62 -31.32
C PHE A 783 -27.91 3.38 -31.61
N ALA A 784 -27.24 4.41 -32.15
CA ALA A 784 -25.83 4.34 -32.57
C ALA A 784 -24.83 4.64 -31.43
N ASN A 785 -25.29 5.17 -30.30
CA ASN A 785 -24.44 5.63 -29.18
C ASN A 785 -24.61 4.82 -27.88
N LEU A 786 -25.10 3.58 -27.94
CA LEU A 786 -25.14 2.73 -26.74
C LEU A 786 -23.73 2.22 -26.44
N ALA A 787 -23.06 1.61 -27.41
CA ALA A 787 -21.72 1.05 -27.27
C ALA A 787 -20.82 1.43 -28.46
N VAL A 788 -19.51 1.53 -28.22
CA VAL A 788 -18.50 1.72 -29.26
C VAL A 788 -17.39 0.66 -29.18
N PHE A 789 -17.00 0.12 -30.34
CA PHE A 789 -16.03 -0.98 -30.51
C PHE A 789 -14.82 -0.57 -31.37
N GLY A 790 -14.88 0.54 -32.11
CA GLY A 790 -13.70 1.15 -32.75
C GLY A 790 -13.39 0.71 -34.18
N GLN A 791 -14.26 -0.07 -34.82
CA GLN A 791 -14.07 -0.54 -36.20
C GLN A 791 -15.30 -0.37 -37.10
N ASP A 792 -16.45 0.04 -36.56
CA ASP A 792 -17.74 0.04 -37.26
C ASP A 792 -18.16 1.47 -37.68
N SER A 793 -18.80 1.58 -38.84
CA SER A 793 -19.40 2.82 -39.32
C SER A 793 -20.74 3.16 -38.67
N ASP A 794 -21.40 2.18 -38.03
CA ASP A 794 -22.67 2.39 -37.33
C ASP A 794 -22.53 3.10 -35.97
N GLU A 795 -21.29 3.28 -35.50
CA GLU A 795 -20.99 3.79 -34.16
C GLU A 795 -20.89 5.31 -34.07
N TYR A 796 -21.49 5.87 -33.02
CA TYR A 796 -21.38 7.29 -32.74
C TYR A 796 -20.02 7.66 -32.12
N TRP A 797 -19.10 8.09 -32.98
CA TRP A 797 -17.77 8.60 -32.60
C TRP A 797 -17.63 10.13 -32.64
N GLY A 798 -18.70 10.87 -33.00
CA GLY A 798 -18.65 12.33 -33.15
C GLY A 798 -18.31 13.10 -31.86
N PHE A 799 -18.48 12.46 -30.69
CA PHE A 799 -18.14 13.07 -29.41
C PHE A 799 -16.63 13.29 -29.20
N VAL A 800 -15.77 12.52 -29.88
CA VAL A 800 -14.32 12.54 -29.62
C VAL A 800 -13.71 13.91 -29.92
N ASP A 801 -14.21 14.62 -30.93
CA ASP A 801 -13.76 15.98 -31.25
C ASP A 801 -14.04 16.98 -30.13
N LEU A 802 -15.13 16.74 -29.40
CA LEU A 802 -15.60 17.57 -28.29
C LEU A 802 -14.76 17.36 -27.01
N VAL A 803 -13.95 16.29 -26.94
CA VAL A 803 -13.11 16.00 -25.79
C VAL A 803 -12.00 17.06 -25.68
N LYS A 804 -12.12 17.95 -24.68
CA LYS A 804 -11.14 19.01 -24.41
C LYS A 804 -9.98 18.51 -23.55
N GLN A 805 -10.27 17.70 -22.54
CA GLN A 805 -9.26 17.15 -21.64
C GLN A 805 -8.49 16.02 -22.33
N ASN A 806 -7.17 16.01 -22.20
CA ASN A 806 -6.34 14.95 -22.77
C ASN A 806 -6.66 13.57 -22.11
N PRO A 807 -7.25 12.60 -22.84
CA PRO A 807 -7.58 11.27 -22.32
C PRO A 807 -6.33 10.48 -21.92
N CYS A 808 -5.16 10.77 -22.51
CA CYS A 808 -3.86 10.17 -22.18
C CYS A 808 -3.08 10.95 -21.10
N SER A 809 -3.71 11.93 -20.42
CA SER A 809 -3.09 12.62 -19.30
C SER A 809 -2.73 11.65 -18.16
N LYS A 810 -1.73 12.03 -17.33
CA LYS A 810 -1.27 11.25 -16.15
C LYS A 810 -2.37 11.02 -15.09
N SER A 811 -3.52 11.70 -15.18
CA SER A 811 -4.66 11.46 -14.28
C SER A 811 -5.17 10.02 -14.41
N PRO A 812 -5.43 9.30 -13.30
CA PRO A 812 -6.00 7.95 -13.34
C PRO A 812 -7.50 7.95 -13.70
N VAL A 813 -8.13 9.12 -13.80
CA VAL A 813 -9.56 9.26 -14.15
C VAL A 813 -9.70 9.32 -15.68
N PRO A 814 -10.59 8.50 -16.29
CA PRO A 814 -10.89 8.59 -17.72
C PRO A 814 -11.61 9.90 -18.06
N SER A 815 -11.29 10.48 -19.22
CA SER A 815 -11.94 11.70 -19.71
C SER A 815 -13.27 11.38 -20.39
N VAL A 816 -14.34 11.21 -19.60
CA VAL A 816 -15.69 10.95 -20.12
C VAL A 816 -16.50 12.24 -20.14
N ILE A 817 -17.09 12.58 -21.30
CA ILE A 817 -17.92 13.78 -21.46
C ILE A 817 -19.42 13.40 -21.57
N GLY A 818 -20.30 14.40 -21.51
CA GLY A 818 -21.75 14.18 -21.54
C GLY A 818 -22.29 13.64 -22.86
N GLU A 819 -21.47 13.67 -23.91
CA GLU A 819 -21.75 13.17 -25.25
C GLU A 819 -21.15 11.78 -25.48
N SER A 820 -20.32 11.28 -24.54
CA SER A 820 -19.77 9.94 -24.65
C SER A 820 -20.87 8.87 -24.64
N PRO A 821 -20.69 7.79 -25.44
CA PRO A 821 -21.53 6.60 -25.40
C PRO A 821 -21.64 6.01 -23.99
N LEU A 822 -22.65 5.16 -23.79
CA LEU A 822 -22.87 4.52 -22.48
C LEU A 822 -21.79 3.47 -22.18
N PHE A 823 -21.39 2.72 -23.21
CA PHE A 823 -20.45 1.62 -23.11
C PHE A 823 -19.24 1.78 -24.05
N LEU A 824 -18.10 1.29 -23.58
CA LEU A 824 -16.93 1.00 -24.40
C LEU A 824 -16.77 -0.53 -24.46
N GLN A 825 -16.61 -1.09 -25.66
CA GLN A 825 -16.46 -2.53 -25.84
C GLN A 825 -14.98 -2.92 -25.92
N GLY A 826 -14.56 -3.88 -25.08
CA GLY A 826 -13.15 -4.25 -24.87
C GLY A 826 -12.51 -5.08 -25.98
N SER A 827 -13.30 -5.70 -26.86
CA SER A 827 -12.82 -6.44 -28.04
C SER A 827 -12.27 -5.56 -29.17
N GLY A 828 -12.59 -4.27 -29.18
CA GLY A 828 -12.00 -3.31 -30.10
C GLY A 828 -10.47 -3.26 -30.03
N LEU A 829 -9.81 -3.26 -31.19
CA LEU A 829 -8.38 -3.00 -31.27
C LEU A 829 -8.13 -1.50 -31.45
N TYR A 830 -7.61 -0.86 -30.40
CA TYR A 830 -7.13 0.51 -30.44
C TYR A 830 -5.60 0.51 -30.52
N ARG A 831 -5.00 1.30 -31.42
CA ARG A 831 -3.55 1.37 -31.60
C ARG A 831 -3.04 2.77 -31.91
N ALA A 832 -1.89 3.12 -31.36
CA ALA A 832 -1.21 4.38 -31.65
C ALA A 832 0.31 4.22 -31.52
N THR A 833 1.07 5.00 -32.27
CA THR A 833 2.54 5.01 -32.22
C THR A 833 3.01 6.37 -31.72
N ASP A 834 3.90 6.37 -30.72
CA ASP A 834 4.44 7.62 -30.19
C ASP A 834 5.61 8.16 -31.01
N LYS A 835 6.11 9.34 -30.62
CA LYS A 835 7.21 10.04 -31.31
C LYS A 835 8.53 9.28 -31.32
N HIS A 836 8.69 8.27 -30.45
CA HIS A 836 9.89 7.43 -30.36
C HIS A 836 9.72 6.12 -31.14
N GLY A 837 8.59 5.94 -31.84
CA GLY A 837 8.29 4.72 -32.58
C GLY A 837 7.76 3.58 -31.71
N VAL A 838 7.43 3.83 -30.43
CA VAL A 838 6.85 2.78 -29.57
C VAL A 838 5.37 2.64 -29.89
N GLU A 839 4.95 1.39 -30.15
CA GLU A 839 3.55 1.05 -30.41
C GLU A 839 2.80 0.80 -29.11
N TRP A 840 1.65 1.46 -28.98
CA TRP A 840 0.72 1.33 -27.88
C TRP A 840 -0.57 0.72 -28.40
N MET A 841 -1.09 -0.27 -27.69
CA MET A 841 -2.30 -0.99 -28.11
C MET A 841 -3.15 -1.46 -26.95
N TYR A 842 -4.44 -1.60 -27.20
CA TYR A 842 -5.40 -2.21 -26.31
C TYR A 842 -6.37 -3.08 -27.09
N SER A 843 -6.58 -4.30 -26.59
CA SER A 843 -7.66 -5.21 -26.94
C SER A 843 -7.73 -6.27 -25.85
N HIS A 844 -8.92 -6.76 -25.51
CA HIS A 844 -9.10 -7.80 -24.49
C HIS A 844 -8.23 -9.04 -24.77
N GLY A 845 -8.03 -9.39 -26.05
CA GLY A 845 -7.26 -10.56 -26.46
C GLY A 845 -5.76 -10.45 -26.24
N LEU A 846 -5.26 -9.27 -25.87
CA LEU A 846 -3.85 -9.02 -25.54
C LEU A 846 -3.58 -9.06 -24.03
N MET A 847 -4.63 -9.18 -23.22
CA MET A 847 -4.53 -9.13 -21.76
C MET A 847 -3.96 -10.44 -21.19
N PRO A 848 -3.04 -10.38 -20.23
CA PRO A 848 -2.57 -11.57 -19.50
C PRO A 848 -3.68 -12.16 -18.63
N ASP A 849 -3.68 -13.48 -18.44
CA ASP A 849 -4.76 -14.17 -17.75
C ASP A 849 -4.73 -13.89 -16.24
N ASN A 850 -3.54 -13.71 -15.68
CA ASN A 850 -3.32 -13.46 -14.26
C ASN A 850 -3.20 -11.97 -13.86
N LEU A 851 -3.68 -11.04 -14.71
CA LEU A 851 -3.53 -9.60 -14.50
C LEU A 851 -4.11 -9.11 -13.16
N PHE A 852 -5.15 -9.74 -12.63
CA PHE A 852 -5.80 -9.29 -11.39
C PHE A 852 -5.12 -9.79 -10.11
N THR A 853 -4.10 -10.64 -10.21
CA THR A 853 -3.32 -11.10 -9.04
C THR A 853 -2.63 -9.92 -8.34
N CYS A 854 -2.42 -10.02 -7.02
CA CYS A 854 -1.89 -8.91 -6.22
C CYS A 854 -0.51 -8.42 -6.66
N ASP A 855 0.30 -9.27 -7.30
CA ASP A 855 1.68 -8.94 -7.66
C ASP A 855 1.86 -8.47 -9.11
N ALA A 856 0.86 -8.66 -9.98
CA ALA A 856 0.95 -8.27 -11.38
C ALA A 856 1.01 -6.75 -11.55
N TRP A 857 1.74 -6.28 -12.56
CA TRP A 857 1.79 -4.86 -12.91
C TRP A 857 0.42 -4.33 -13.34
N LEU A 858 0.20 -3.03 -13.08
CA LEU A 858 -0.86 -2.28 -13.73
C LEU A 858 -0.47 -1.99 -15.18
N LEU A 859 -1.48 -1.75 -16.03
CA LEU A 859 -1.25 -1.34 -17.41
C LEU A 859 -0.50 -0.01 -17.46
N ALA A 860 0.49 0.04 -18.34
CA ALA A 860 1.23 1.23 -18.67
C ALA A 860 0.31 2.27 -19.33
N THR A 861 0.37 3.51 -18.85
CA THR A 861 -0.40 4.61 -19.43
C THR A 861 0.34 5.18 -20.64
N PRO A 862 -0.30 5.27 -21.83
CA PRO A 862 0.31 5.91 -22.99
C PRO A 862 0.60 7.39 -22.72
N PRO A 863 1.58 7.97 -23.41
CA PRO A 863 1.99 9.33 -23.12
C PRO A 863 0.96 10.38 -23.58
N PRO A 864 0.83 11.52 -22.88
CA PRO A 864 -0.09 12.60 -23.27
C PRO A 864 0.15 13.13 -24.69
N SER A 865 1.37 13.00 -25.19
CA SER A 865 1.80 13.45 -26.52
C SER A 865 1.02 12.78 -27.66
N LEU A 866 0.54 11.55 -27.48
CA LEU A 866 -0.28 10.83 -28.48
C LEU A 866 -1.56 11.58 -28.84
N TRP A 867 -2.29 12.05 -27.83
CA TRP A 867 -3.54 12.78 -28.05
C TRP A 867 -3.29 14.14 -28.71
N THR A 868 -2.25 14.84 -28.27
CA THR A 868 -1.86 16.13 -28.86
C THR A 868 -1.51 15.96 -30.34
N ALA A 869 -0.78 14.91 -30.69
CA ALA A 869 -0.44 14.58 -32.08
C ALA A 869 -1.68 14.19 -32.90
N ALA A 870 -2.59 13.40 -32.34
CA ALA A 870 -3.83 13.02 -33.00
C ALA A 870 -4.73 14.23 -33.31
N LYS A 871 -4.89 15.17 -32.36
CA LYS A 871 -5.64 16.42 -32.59
C LYS A 871 -5.02 17.27 -33.69
N LYS A 872 -3.69 17.39 -33.71
CA LYS A 872 -2.98 18.17 -34.73
C LYS A 872 -3.11 17.56 -36.14
N ALA A 873 -3.24 16.25 -36.23
CA ALA A 873 -3.38 15.55 -37.51
C ALA A 873 -4.78 15.71 -38.15
N GLU A 874 -5.77 16.20 -37.39
CA GLU A 874 -7.18 16.31 -37.82
C GLU A 874 -7.73 15.01 -38.43
N ASP A 875 -7.25 13.87 -37.91
CA ASP A 875 -7.58 12.53 -38.38
C ASP A 875 -8.51 11.85 -37.38
N MET A 876 -9.79 11.73 -37.76
CA MET A 876 -10.82 11.12 -36.91
C MET A 876 -10.51 9.69 -36.50
N LYS A 877 -9.86 8.90 -37.36
CA LYS A 877 -9.52 7.52 -37.02
C LYS A 877 -8.48 7.50 -35.90
N LYS A 878 -7.44 8.32 -36.02
CA LYS A 878 -6.41 8.45 -34.98
C LYS A 878 -6.99 8.98 -33.67
N LEU A 879 -7.91 9.92 -33.72
CA LEU A 879 -8.58 10.43 -32.52
C LEU A 879 -9.38 9.35 -31.80
N ARG A 880 -10.16 8.55 -32.54
CA ARG A 880 -10.91 7.41 -32.00
C ARG A 880 -9.98 6.38 -31.38
N ASP A 881 -8.91 6.00 -32.09
CA ASP A 881 -7.93 5.02 -31.62
C ASP A 881 -7.24 5.48 -30.34
N VAL A 882 -6.75 6.73 -30.30
CA VAL A 882 -6.07 7.26 -29.12
C VAL A 882 -7.02 7.44 -27.93
N TYR A 883 -8.27 7.87 -28.17
CA TYR A 883 -9.27 7.98 -27.12
C TYR A 883 -9.63 6.61 -26.54
N GLY A 884 -9.94 5.64 -27.41
CA GLY A 884 -10.28 4.27 -27.01
C GLY A 884 -9.14 3.61 -26.24
N LEU A 885 -7.91 3.74 -26.72
CA LEU A 885 -6.70 3.25 -26.07
C LEU A 885 -6.52 3.81 -24.65
N CYS A 886 -6.48 5.13 -24.51
CA CYS A 886 -6.19 5.77 -23.24
C CYS A 886 -7.34 5.62 -22.23
N THR A 887 -8.59 5.63 -22.70
CA THR A 887 -9.77 5.43 -21.84
C THR A 887 -9.85 3.99 -21.35
N SER A 888 -9.66 3.00 -22.23
CA SER A 888 -9.72 1.58 -21.86
C SER A 888 -8.66 1.21 -20.83
N ILE A 889 -7.42 1.66 -21.01
CA ILE A 889 -6.32 1.42 -20.07
C ILE A 889 -6.64 2.00 -18.69
N LYS A 890 -7.21 3.22 -18.64
CA LYS A 890 -7.58 3.86 -17.37
C LYS A 890 -8.68 3.11 -16.64
N VAL A 891 -9.76 2.75 -17.34
CA VAL A 891 -10.87 2.02 -16.69
C VAL A 891 -10.43 0.63 -16.25
N MET A 892 -9.59 -0.06 -17.04
CA MET A 892 -9.00 -1.33 -16.66
C MET A 892 -8.15 -1.19 -15.38
N ASN A 893 -7.25 -0.22 -15.33
CA ASN A 893 -6.45 0.03 -14.13
C ASN A 893 -7.32 0.37 -12.91
N GLN A 894 -8.40 1.13 -13.08
CA GLN A 894 -9.36 1.40 -11.99
C GLN A 894 -10.01 0.11 -11.48
N ALA A 895 -10.41 -0.80 -12.37
CA ALA A 895 -11.00 -2.08 -11.99
C ALA A 895 -10.01 -3.00 -11.26
N ILE A 896 -8.76 -3.07 -11.76
CA ILE A 896 -7.69 -3.84 -11.12
C ILE A 896 -7.44 -3.32 -9.70
N VAL A 897 -7.30 -2.00 -9.54
CA VAL A 897 -7.07 -1.38 -8.23
C VAL A 897 -8.26 -1.62 -7.29
N ALA A 898 -9.49 -1.37 -7.74
CA ALA A 898 -10.69 -1.53 -6.92
C ALA A 898 -10.88 -2.97 -6.42
N GLN A 899 -10.54 -3.97 -7.25
CA GLN A 899 -10.56 -5.36 -6.80
C GLN A 899 -9.44 -5.66 -5.80
N ARG A 900 -8.19 -5.27 -6.12
CA ARG A 900 -7.03 -5.59 -5.28
C ARG A 900 -7.10 -4.92 -3.92
N GLU A 901 -7.67 -3.72 -3.80
CA GLU A 901 -7.94 -3.08 -2.52
C GLU A 901 -8.84 -3.93 -1.59
N ARG A 902 -9.70 -4.79 -2.16
CA ARG A 902 -10.62 -5.67 -1.42
C ARG A 902 -10.04 -7.06 -1.19
N LEU A 903 -9.25 -7.58 -2.13
CA LEU A 903 -8.75 -8.96 -2.13
C LEU A 903 -7.29 -9.11 -1.66
N CYS A 904 -6.50 -8.03 -1.61
CA CYS A 904 -5.07 -8.08 -1.28
C CYS A 904 -4.80 -7.40 0.07
N PRO A 905 -5.08 -8.06 1.22
CA PRO A 905 -4.96 -7.45 2.55
C PRO A 905 -3.53 -7.02 2.92
N ASN A 906 -2.53 -7.64 2.29
CA ASN A 906 -1.12 -7.35 2.52
C ASN A 906 -0.56 -6.27 1.57
N GLY A 907 -1.40 -5.63 0.76
CA GLY A 907 -0.99 -4.70 -0.29
C GLY A 907 -0.82 -5.38 -1.65
N PHE A 908 -0.57 -4.57 -2.68
CA PHE A 908 -0.46 -5.04 -4.06
C PHE A 908 0.50 -4.18 -4.88
N ASN A 909 0.84 -4.67 -6.07
CA ASN A 909 1.72 -3.97 -7.00
C ASN A 909 0.98 -2.87 -7.76
N GLN A 910 1.34 -1.61 -7.51
CA GLN A 910 0.73 -0.45 -8.16
C GLN A 910 1.55 0.05 -9.38
N ASN A 911 2.61 -0.65 -9.76
CA ASN A 911 3.52 -0.20 -10.80
C ASN A 911 2.90 -0.33 -12.20
N ARG A 912 2.75 0.81 -12.90
CA ARG A 912 2.16 0.91 -14.26
C ARG A 912 3.19 0.66 -15.35
N LYS A 913 3.71 -0.57 -15.42
CA LYS A 913 4.76 -0.98 -16.38
C LYS A 913 4.29 -1.94 -17.46
N LEU A 914 3.09 -2.49 -17.37
CA LEU A 914 2.62 -3.49 -18.32
C LEU A 914 2.14 -2.82 -19.62
N ARG A 915 3.00 -2.77 -20.63
CA ARG A 915 2.60 -2.41 -21.99
C ARG A 915 2.18 -3.67 -22.74
N LEU A 916 0.97 -3.66 -23.28
CA LEU A 916 0.44 -4.76 -24.09
C LEU A 916 1.20 -4.86 -25.42
N VAL A 917 1.41 -6.09 -25.89
CA VAL A 917 2.17 -6.39 -27.13
C VAL A 917 1.43 -7.43 -27.96
N SER A 918 1.64 -7.39 -29.28
CA SER A 918 1.09 -8.36 -30.23
C SER A 918 2.21 -9.09 -30.99
N PRO A 919 2.17 -10.44 -31.11
CA PRO A 919 1.19 -11.33 -30.49
C PRO A 919 1.36 -11.38 -28.97
N ARG A 920 0.24 -11.64 -28.25
CA ARG A 920 0.23 -11.85 -26.80
C ARG A 920 1.17 -13.01 -26.44
N PRO A 921 2.11 -12.84 -25.49
CA PRO A 921 2.87 -13.96 -24.92
C PRO A 921 1.93 -15.02 -24.34
N VAL A 922 2.31 -16.30 -24.47
CA VAL A 922 1.54 -17.43 -23.91
C VAL A 922 1.79 -17.59 -22.40
N ALA A 923 2.94 -17.14 -21.91
CA ALA A 923 3.27 -17.16 -20.49
C ALA A 923 2.55 -16.03 -19.74
N ASP A 924 2.10 -16.32 -18.53
CA ASP A 924 1.48 -15.35 -17.62
C ASP A 924 2.49 -14.40 -16.97
N LEU A 925 2.00 -13.32 -16.34
CA LEU A 925 2.83 -12.39 -15.59
C LEU A 925 3.24 -13.00 -14.24
N HIS A 926 4.24 -13.87 -14.23
CA HIS A 926 4.72 -14.43 -12.99
C HIS A 926 5.72 -13.49 -12.31
N VAL A 927 5.58 -13.40 -10.99
CA VAL A 927 6.56 -12.81 -10.10
C VAL A 927 7.90 -13.48 -10.37
N GLY A 928 8.82 -12.73 -10.94
CA GLY A 928 10.13 -13.23 -11.28
C GLY A 928 10.29 -14.13 -12.50
N ALA A 929 9.25 -14.30 -13.29
CA ALA A 929 9.36 -14.89 -14.61
C ALA A 929 8.43 -14.14 -15.54
N VAL A 930 8.72 -12.84 -15.74
CA VAL A 930 8.03 -12.04 -16.74
C VAL A 930 8.59 -12.42 -18.11
N HIS A 931 7.71 -12.73 -19.06
CA HIS A 931 8.13 -13.01 -20.42
C HIS A 931 8.95 -11.84 -20.99
N GLU A 932 10.10 -12.14 -21.62
CA GLU A 932 11.09 -11.16 -22.08
C GLU A 932 10.47 -9.99 -22.86
N ARG A 933 9.51 -10.28 -23.76
CA ARG A 933 8.79 -9.24 -24.52
C ARG A 933 8.10 -8.19 -23.64
N TRP A 934 7.46 -8.59 -22.54
CA TRP A 934 6.84 -7.63 -21.62
C TRP A 934 7.90 -6.87 -20.83
N GLU A 935 9.02 -7.49 -20.49
CA GLU A 935 10.12 -6.82 -19.79
C GLU A 935 10.80 -5.76 -20.69
N ILE A 936 11.06 -6.09 -21.96
CA ILE A 936 11.55 -5.14 -22.96
C ILE A 936 10.56 -3.99 -23.11
N ALA A 937 9.28 -4.31 -23.29
CA ALA A 937 8.22 -3.31 -23.41
C ALA A 937 8.12 -2.39 -22.18
N ALA A 938 8.34 -2.93 -20.98
CA ALA A 938 8.35 -2.16 -19.74
C ALA A 938 9.54 -1.18 -19.65
N LYS A 939 10.71 -1.56 -20.17
CA LYS A 939 11.91 -0.70 -20.21
C LYS A 939 11.76 0.48 -21.18
N GLU A 940 10.95 0.35 -22.22
CA GLU A 940 10.71 1.41 -23.21
C GLU A 940 9.84 2.55 -22.67
N ILE A 941 8.93 2.27 -21.72
CA ILE A 941 8.04 3.27 -21.10
C ILE A 941 8.84 4.39 -20.40
N VAL A 942 10.01 4.07 -19.86
CA VAL A 942 10.82 4.98 -19.03
C VAL A 942 11.53 6.05 -19.88
N ARG A 943 11.41 6.02 -21.21
CA ARG A 943 12.17 6.88 -22.13
C ARG A 943 11.54 8.24 -22.45
N GLU A 944 10.37 8.59 -21.92
CA GLU A 944 9.83 9.95 -22.11
C GLU A 944 10.63 10.99 -21.30
N ASP A 945 11.56 11.65 -22.01
CA ASP A 945 12.20 12.94 -21.72
C ASP A 945 12.47 13.27 -20.24
N LYS A 946 13.59 12.75 -19.72
CA LYS A 946 14.45 13.56 -18.83
C LYS A 946 15.10 14.65 -19.67
N LYS A 947 14.40 15.76 -19.88
CA LYS A 947 15.01 17.04 -20.29
C LYS A 947 14.76 18.07 -19.22
#